data_AF-A0A933ICW6-F1
#
_entry.id   AF-A0A933ICW6-F1
#
_cell.length_a   1.000
_cell.length_b   1.000
_cell.length_c   1.000
_cell.angle_alpha   90.00
_cell.angle_beta   90.00
_cell.angle_gamma   90.00
#
_symmetry.space_group_name_H-M   'P 1'
#
loop_
_entity.id
_entity.type
_entity.pdbx_description
1 polymer ?
#
loop_
_entity_poly.entity_id
_entity_poly.type
_entity_poly.pdbx_seq_one_letter_code
_entity_poly.pdbx_strand_id
1 'polypeptide(L)'
;MKRKGFTLIELMVAVTVLGIVMAAIMVVVNNANRAKRDNDLVMEAQQQARAGLDMVVRDVRTIGYDIPFAGSQLRVVYARPFECIFNSNISPYPDSQNIRQQPLCYDPAISPTCPNALNIAVFFTTGAETYRYTIDSDNDGDYFSGADKSDDAIERGTTNPNDYVLVRQAYGKMISGTYSGTNNIYPALNQPVALIRGPANSTDYTVEPLFQYWYRPAGSDTLRLYGDANGDKTLTGAERNFANPSADILASIEEITTTVTAETRNQIRGVYRQVVVTTRTNLNNVPISSTRYTVSGSYTYPEAGSSPVPDANVYISSGTMQTTNSAGAYSFTVDPGTYTVTPEKLIDGTGYYYLLRHPQDTLADASSASVANLNFKYEAIPDGEMCHITGEVYNDTIAPIGLPAMPTAGERRIGGVTVTATGFSSIAGTESTIISVSKITNSSGQYELIVPIGTYTVTEYDSAGYFSTTPNDTVITMAAIGTTITKNFGDTKLPGGFIKITVWADTNKNFLQNAGEPLIPNVKCYVTRGGAQDIPVANGLTDANGQVLLQVPADTVLSIIEVDLDSMYSTCAIRLGYTAGLDSANYDTLKPRSRLDSIIVLRDSTYRVKFGDVTGFVTLNLGTTERVLSLITPNLGETVDPPGSNDNSYGNDPDLVLGTVSGGTSNLYVWYNRYKSATTSFNSIFPSGGGGVAVPDRSIDLGNDICAITAANFNPNVSSDYGTSDLVCGLGKNATSNIKWEPSVDGNPAKNQGDLTAFIGFATATEVLNTDVTSADAAIIVNDTTCDFVIGTNDNVNQGHLEVWRNYRTKNVTPQFVRDSAYYKADFAGTVDFGEIRTIVLADVVDSLGTGTGAGSKDGLLDIIVGTKTSGTWPNYSGQLVILRRAGQQKRFVVDTCVATAGAYINAIATYNHGNYKDLAIGFRLPGATSTDYAGALSLLHNNANGTFTQTAKVAIAGEVTSVATGRIDIDNIPDVVCGVKTGLNTGKTLVFYQSPTDYLPSSGNDPSGGAFGGEVIAVRTVAFRPVPGKTDIVVGERFDQSGVSKGRIVIYFNKN
;
A
#
# COMPACT_ATOMS: atom_id res chain seq x y z
N MET A 1 -42.06 91.70 -3.91
CA MET A 1 -41.33 91.27 -5.12
C MET A 1 -40.28 92.33 -5.47
N LYS A 2 -39.00 91.96 -5.53
CA LYS A 2 -37.95 92.56 -6.37
C LYS A 2 -36.70 91.71 -6.17
N ARG A 3 -36.61 90.60 -6.91
CA ARG A 3 -35.33 89.91 -7.12
C ARG A 3 -34.45 90.89 -7.86
N LYS A 4 -33.35 91.36 -7.25
CA LYS A 4 -32.37 92.22 -7.94
C LYS A 4 -31.78 91.37 -9.07
N GLY A 5 -32.03 91.79 -10.31
CA GLY A 5 -31.41 91.18 -11.50
C GLY A 5 -29.91 91.48 -11.53
N PHE A 6 -29.13 90.56 -12.10
CA PHE A 6 -27.69 90.71 -12.25
C PHE A 6 -27.33 91.94 -13.09
N THR A 7 -26.29 92.66 -12.68
CA THR A 7 -25.75 93.79 -13.45
C THR A 7 -24.90 93.28 -14.62
N LEU A 8 -24.78 94.07 -15.69
CA LEU A 8 -24.00 93.69 -16.88
C LEU A 8 -22.53 93.41 -16.53
N ILE A 9 -21.96 94.15 -15.57
CA ILE A 9 -20.58 93.97 -15.08
C ILE A 9 -20.42 92.63 -14.35
N GLU A 10 -21.39 92.22 -13.52
CA GLU A 10 -21.38 90.91 -12.84
C GLU A 10 -21.46 89.77 -13.85
N LEU A 11 -22.24 89.93 -14.93
CA LEU A 11 -22.33 88.93 -15.99
C LEU A 11 -21.03 88.82 -16.80
N MET A 12 -20.36 89.94 -17.08
CA MET A 12 -19.04 89.94 -17.73
C MET A 12 -17.93 89.33 -16.87
N VAL A 13 -17.92 89.62 -15.57
CA VAL A 13 -16.96 89.03 -14.62
C VAL A 13 -17.23 87.53 -14.46
N ALA A 14 -18.49 87.12 -14.33
CA ALA A 14 -18.86 85.71 -14.22
C ALA A 14 -18.44 84.90 -15.45
N VAL A 15 -18.66 85.43 -16.67
CA VAL A 15 -18.21 84.78 -17.92
C VAL A 15 -16.69 84.72 -18.02
N THR A 16 -15.98 85.76 -17.57
CA THR A 16 -14.51 85.78 -17.59
C THR A 16 -13.91 84.77 -16.61
N VAL A 17 -14.44 84.69 -15.38
CA VAL A 17 -14.01 83.69 -14.38
C VAL A 17 -14.34 82.27 -14.86
N LEU A 18 -15.53 82.05 -15.44
CA LEU A 18 -15.89 80.77 -16.06
C LEU A 18 -14.91 80.40 -17.18
N GLY A 19 -14.51 81.36 -18.02
CA GLY A 19 -13.52 81.16 -19.08
C GLY A 19 -12.15 80.74 -18.56
N ILE A 20 -11.65 81.39 -17.49
CA ILE A 20 -10.37 81.03 -16.86
C ILE A 20 -10.45 79.65 -16.19
N VAL A 21 -11.55 79.35 -15.51
CA VAL A 21 -11.78 78.04 -14.88
C VAL A 21 -11.86 76.94 -15.94
N MET A 22 -12.55 77.17 -17.05
CA MET A 22 -12.61 76.23 -18.18
C MET A 22 -11.25 76.03 -18.82
N ALA A 23 -10.44 77.09 -18.99
CA ALA A 23 -9.07 76.97 -19.49
C ALA A 23 -8.19 76.15 -18.55
N ALA A 24 -8.29 76.36 -17.23
CA ALA A 24 -7.56 75.58 -16.23
C ALA A 24 -7.97 74.09 -16.23
N ILE A 25 -9.27 73.81 -16.30
CA ILE A 25 -9.80 72.43 -16.44
C ILE A 25 -9.29 71.80 -17.73
N MET A 26 -9.28 72.53 -18.85
CA MET A 26 -8.80 72.01 -20.13
C MET A 26 -7.31 71.68 -20.12
N VAL A 27 -6.48 72.45 -19.40
CA VAL A 27 -5.06 72.10 -19.17
C VAL A 27 -4.95 70.80 -18.36
N VAL A 28 -5.72 70.64 -17.29
CA VAL A 28 -5.73 69.41 -16.47
C VAL A 28 -6.18 68.21 -17.31
N VAL A 29 -7.26 68.34 -18.09
CA VAL A 29 -7.78 67.29 -18.97
C VAL A 29 -6.77 66.93 -20.06
N ASN A 30 -6.11 67.92 -20.67
CA ASN A 30 -5.08 67.67 -21.68
C ASN A 30 -3.85 66.96 -21.08
N ASN A 31 -3.45 67.33 -19.86
CA ASN A 31 -2.36 66.64 -19.15
C ASN A 31 -2.76 65.22 -18.74
N ALA A 32 -3.99 65.01 -18.27
CA ALA A 32 -4.52 63.69 -17.97
C ALA A 32 -4.61 62.79 -19.22
N ASN A 33 -5.07 63.34 -20.35
CA ASN A 33 -5.13 62.63 -21.62
C ASN A 33 -3.74 62.28 -22.17
N ARG A 34 -2.75 63.17 -22.00
CA ARG A 34 -1.34 62.88 -22.35
C ARG A 34 -0.77 61.78 -21.46
N ALA A 35 -0.92 61.89 -20.14
CA ALA A 35 -0.44 60.89 -19.19
C ALA A 35 -1.10 59.52 -19.41
N LYS A 36 -2.40 59.50 -19.74
CA LYS A 36 -3.11 58.27 -20.12
C LYS A 36 -2.49 57.63 -21.37
N ARG A 37 -2.29 58.39 -22.45
CA ARG A 37 -1.65 57.86 -23.67
C ARG A 37 -0.23 57.36 -23.43
N ASP A 38 0.55 58.07 -22.62
CA ASP A 38 1.91 57.64 -22.26
C ASP A 38 1.88 56.30 -21.50
N ASN A 39 0.93 56.12 -20.58
CA ASN A 39 0.75 54.86 -19.85
C ASN A 39 0.23 53.74 -20.76
N ASP A 40 -0.74 54.02 -21.64
CA ASP A 40 -1.30 53.05 -22.58
C ASP A 40 -0.20 52.49 -23.50
N LEU A 41 0.71 53.35 -24.00
CA LEU A 41 1.85 52.94 -24.83
C LEU A 41 2.85 52.04 -24.07
N VAL A 42 3.14 52.35 -22.80
CA VAL A 42 4.04 51.52 -21.97
C VAL A 42 3.38 50.18 -21.61
N MET A 43 2.08 50.19 -21.32
CA MET A 43 1.31 48.96 -21.06
C MET A 43 1.30 48.04 -22.29
N GLU A 44 1.16 48.60 -23.49
CA GLU A 44 1.22 47.85 -24.74
C GLU A 44 2.60 47.19 -24.94
N ALA A 45 3.69 47.95 -24.76
CA ALA A 45 5.05 47.41 -24.84
C ALA A 45 5.30 46.29 -23.81
N GLN A 46 4.76 46.44 -22.59
CA GLN A 46 4.82 45.39 -21.56
C GLN A 46 4.04 44.14 -21.94
N GLN A 47 2.85 44.28 -22.52
CA GLN A 47 2.04 43.15 -22.96
C GLN A 47 2.72 42.39 -24.09
N GLN A 48 3.31 43.11 -25.05
CA GLN A 48 4.06 42.51 -26.16
C GLN A 48 5.29 41.74 -25.67
N ALA A 49 6.10 42.36 -24.78
CA ALA A 49 7.26 41.69 -24.20
C ALA A 49 6.88 40.41 -23.45
N ARG A 50 5.78 40.43 -22.69
CA ARG A 50 5.27 39.26 -21.96
C ARG A 50 4.74 38.17 -22.88
N ALA A 51 3.98 38.54 -23.92
CA ALA A 51 3.45 37.59 -24.89
C ALA A 51 4.59 36.87 -25.63
N GLY A 52 5.62 37.63 -26.03
CA GLY A 52 6.81 37.05 -26.66
C GLY A 52 7.60 36.13 -25.73
N LEU A 53 7.82 36.57 -24.49
CA LEU A 53 8.53 35.77 -23.50
C LEU A 53 7.78 34.47 -23.16
N ASP A 54 6.46 34.54 -22.94
CA ASP A 54 5.65 33.38 -22.57
C ASP A 54 5.65 32.30 -23.65
N MET A 55 5.53 32.70 -24.92
CA MET A 55 5.57 31.77 -26.05
C MET A 55 6.94 31.10 -26.20
N VAL A 56 8.02 31.88 -26.16
CA VAL A 56 9.39 31.35 -26.24
C VAL A 56 9.65 30.38 -25.08
N VAL A 57 9.31 30.77 -23.85
CA VAL A 57 9.55 29.94 -22.65
C VAL A 57 8.74 28.65 -22.69
N ARG A 58 7.48 28.72 -23.11
CA ARG A 58 6.62 27.55 -23.25
C ARG A 58 7.28 26.51 -24.15
N ASP A 59 7.80 26.92 -25.31
CA ASP A 59 8.43 25.99 -26.24
C ASP A 59 9.85 25.59 -25.79
N VAL A 60 10.62 26.50 -25.19
CA VAL A 60 11.94 26.18 -24.62
C VAL A 60 11.84 25.11 -23.54
N ARG A 61 10.75 25.08 -22.75
CA ARG A 61 10.48 24.00 -21.78
C ARG A 61 10.21 22.64 -22.42
N THR A 62 9.80 22.62 -23.68
CA THR A 62 9.55 21.38 -24.44
C THR A 62 10.81 20.88 -25.16
N ILE A 63 11.93 21.61 -25.11
CA ILE A 63 13.19 21.19 -25.73
C ILE A 63 13.56 19.76 -25.28
N GLY A 64 13.82 18.89 -26.25
CA GLY A 64 14.19 17.49 -26.00
C GLY A 64 13.04 16.57 -25.58
N TYR A 65 11.79 17.05 -25.62
CA TYR A 65 10.62 16.22 -25.38
C TYR A 65 10.39 15.24 -26.54
N ASP A 66 10.37 13.95 -26.22
CA ASP A 66 10.08 12.82 -27.13
C ASP A 66 10.89 12.82 -28.43
N ILE A 67 12.17 13.22 -28.34
CA ILE A 67 13.14 13.07 -29.44
C ILE A 67 13.77 11.65 -29.41
N PRO A 68 13.83 10.92 -30.54
CA PRO A 68 14.40 9.57 -30.57
C PRO A 68 15.93 9.58 -30.38
N PHE A 69 16.42 8.84 -29.39
CA PHE A 69 17.83 8.89 -28.95
C PHE A 69 18.80 8.06 -29.81
N ALA A 70 18.29 7.22 -30.72
CA ALA A 70 19.10 6.26 -31.49
C ALA A 70 20.08 6.88 -32.50
N GLY A 71 20.08 8.21 -32.69
CA GLY A 71 20.89 8.92 -33.68
C GLY A 71 21.78 10.05 -33.18
N SER A 72 22.01 10.19 -31.86
CA SER A 72 22.77 11.30 -31.25
C SER A 72 22.21 12.70 -31.57
N GLN A 73 20.87 12.84 -31.55
CA GLN A 73 20.22 14.11 -31.83
C GLN A 73 20.42 15.09 -30.66
N LEU A 74 20.96 16.28 -30.96
CA LEU A 74 21.09 17.34 -29.97
C LEU A 74 19.72 17.97 -29.68
N ARG A 75 19.45 18.22 -28.39
CA ARG A 75 18.28 18.97 -27.92
C ARG A 75 18.29 20.42 -28.42
N VAL A 76 19.45 21.07 -28.39
CA VAL A 76 19.71 22.39 -28.98
C VAL A 76 20.67 22.19 -30.14
N VAL A 77 20.25 22.59 -31.34
CA VAL A 77 21.02 22.42 -32.59
C VAL A 77 21.84 23.66 -32.91
N TYR A 78 21.29 24.84 -32.59
CA TYR A 78 21.92 26.12 -32.88
C TYR A 78 21.62 27.14 -31.79
N ALA A 79 22.65 27.88 -31.38
CA ALA A 79 22.61 28.78 -30.24
C ALA A 79 23.40 30.08 -30.52
N ARG A 80 22.69 31.16 -30.84
CA ARG A 80 23.25 32.51 -31.05
C ARG A 80 22.47 33.56 -30.25
N PRO A 81 23.00 34.79 -30.08
CA PRO A 81 22.39 35.81 -29.23
C PRO A 81 20.92 36.13 -29.54
N PHE A 82 20.51 36.10 -30.80
CA PHE A 82 19.15 36.43 -31.27
C PHE A 82 18.49 35.29 -32.05
N GLU A 83 19.06 34.08 -32.00
CA GLU A 83 18.59 32.94 -32.76
C GLU A 83 18.78 31.64 -31.98
N CYS A 84 17.72 30.84 -31.84
CA CYS A 84 17.77 29.53 -31.21
C CYS A 84 17.03 28.49 -32.05
N ILE A 85 17.71 27.36 -32.32
CA ILE A 85 17.14 26.22 -33.03
C ILE A 85 17.21 24.98 -32.14
N PHE A 86 16.08 24.32 -31.94
CA PHE A 86 15.97 23.14 -31.08
C PHE A 86 14.97 22.12 -31.62
N ASN A 87 15.07 20.90 -31.10
CA ASN A 87 14.20 19.80 -31.48
C ASN A 87 13.21 19.47 -30.35
N SER A 88 11.95 19.23 -30.70
CA SER A 88 10.89 18.81 -29.78
C SER A 88 9.73 18.19 -30.55
N ASN A 89 9.01 17.26 -29.93
CA ASN A 89 7.70 16.79 -30.40
C ASN A 89 6.58 17.54 -29.66
N ILE A 90 6.08 18.65 -30.23
CA ILE A 90 5.05 19.46 -29.54
C ILE A 90 3.65 18.82 -29.67
N SER A 91 3.46 17.81 -30.52
CA SER A 91 2.17 17.13 -30.74
C SER A 91 2.27 15.58 -30.68
N PRO A 92 2.41 14.99 -29.48
CA PRO A 92 2.92 13.61 -29.34
C PRO A 92 1.98 12.43 -29.68
N TYR A 93 0.65 12.53 -29.60
CA TYR A 93 -0.28 11.43 -29.94
C TYR A 93 -1.77 11.85 -29.87
N PRO A 94 -2.72 11.21 -30.59
CA PRO A 94 -2.54 10.30 -31.72
C PRO A 94 -2.21 11.08 -32.99
N ASP A 95 -1.05 10.79 -33.57
CA ASP A 95 -0.68 11.20 -34.91
C ASP A 95 -1.53 10.40 -35.93
N SER A 96 -2.79 10.83 -36.06
CA SER A 96 -3.90 10.05 -36.62
C SER A 96 -4.22 10.42 -38.08
N GLN A 97 -3.25 10.95 -38.84
CA GLN A 97 -3.51 11.43 -40.20
C GLN A 97 -2.69 10.65 -41.23
N ASN A 98 -3.35 9.73 -41.96
CA ASN A 98 -2.73 8.96 -43.05
C ASN A 98 -2.18 9.81 -44.23
N ILE A 99 -2.48 11.11 -44.32
CA ILE A 99 -1.78 12.05 -45.21
C ILE A 99 -1.81 13.47 -44.62
N ARG A 100 -0.78 13.86 -43.84
CA ARG A 100 -0.36 15.26 -43.66
C ARG A 100 1.17 15.31 -43.64
N GLN A 101 1.78 15.97 -44.61
CA GLN A 101 3.23 16.19 -44.61
C GLN A 101 3.54 17.32 -43.62
N GLN A 102 4.19 16.97 -42.52
CA GLN A 102 4.67 17.86 -41.46
C GLN A 102 6.22 17.93 -41.47
N PRO A 103 6.82 18.98 -40.88
CA PRO A 103 8.26 19.19 -40.89
C PRO A 103 9.04 18.02 -40.32
N LEU A 104 9.85 17.39 -41.17
CA LEU A 104 10.90 16.50 -40.70
C LEU A 104 11.96 17.26 -39.92
N CYS A 105 12.80 16.56 -39.19
CA CYS A 105 13.99 17.17 -38.62
C CYS A 105 14.87 17.84 -39.70
N TYR A 106 15.57 18.90 -39.31
CA TYR A 106 16.61 19.54 -40.12
C TYR A 106 17.73 18.55 -40.52
N ASP A 107 18.12 18.52 -41.80
CA ASP A 107 19.27 17.74 -42.29
C ASP A 107 20.50 18.63 -42.53
N PRO A 108 21.56 18.55 -41.72
CA PRO A 108 22.75 19.38 -41.88
C PRO A 108 23.54 19.13 -43.18
N ALA A 109 23.30 18.01 -43.88
CA ALA A 109 23.98 17.67 -45.13
C ALA A 109 23.33 18.30 -46.38
N ILE A 110 22.19 18.96 -46.23
CA ILE A 110 21.35 19.44 -47.32
C ILE A 110 21.21 20.97 -47.28
N SER A 111 21.28 21.60 -48.46
CA SER A 111 21.12 23.06 -48.61
C SER A 111 19.65 23.49 -48.51
N PRO A 112 19.32 24.69 -47.98
CA PRO A 112 20.21 25.61 -47.27
C PRO A 112 20.68 24.97 -45.96
N THR A 113 21.99 25.02 -45.77
CA THR A 113 22.64 24.65 -44.52
C THR A 113 22.52 25.84 -43.57
N CYS A 114 22.11 25.61 -42.33
CA CYS A 114 22.29 26.61 -41.28
C CYS A 114 23.76 27.05 -41.22
N PRO A 115 24.06 28.30 -40.83
CA PRO A 115 25.43 28.78 -40.77
C PRO A 115 26.16 28.10 -39.59
N ASN A 116 26.69 26.89 -39.80
CA ASN A 116 27.60 26.02 -39.00
C ASN A 116 27.09 24.57 -38.91
N ALA A 117 27.07 23.86 -40.05
CA ALA A 117 26.64 22.46 -40.12
C ALA A 117 27.54 21.51 -39.30
N LEU A 118 26.97 20.92 -38.24
CA LEU A 118 27.47 19.69 -37.63
C LEU A 118 27.05 18.50 -38.50
N ASN A 119 27.99 17.64 -38.90
CA ASN A 119 27.68 16.37 -39.60
C ASN A 119 26.93 15.42 -38.67
N ILE A 120 25.59 15.46 -38.67
CA ILE A 120 24.74 14.47 -37.98
C ILE A 120 24.07 13.61 -39.06
N ALA A 121 24.22 12.29 -38.97
CA ALA A 121 24.02 11.35 -40.09
C ALA A 121 22.63 10.69 -40.16
N VAL A 122 21.62 11.10 -39.38
CA VAL A 122 20.38 10.32 -39.24
C VAL A 122 19.11 11.16 -39.47
N PHE A 123 18.27 10.66 -40.38
CA PHE A 123 16.95 11.16 -40.78
C PHE A 123 15.85 10.49 -39.95
N PHE A 124 14.80 11.22 -39.55
CA PHE A 124 13.59 10.61 -38.98
C PHE A 124 12.34 11.01 -39.76
N THR A 125 11.48 10.03 -40.02
CA THR A 125 10.25 10.14 -40.81
C THR A 125 8.98 10.38 -39.97
N THR A 126 9.05 10.32 -38.64
CA THR A 126 7.90 10.46 -37.73
C THR A 126 8.31 11.02 -36.36
N GLY A 127 7.56 11.99 -35.83
CA GLY A 127 7.56 12.37 -34.39
C GLY A 127 8.32 13.65 -33.99
N ALA A 128 9.52 13.94 -34.49
CA ALA A 128 10.32 15.09 -34.01
C ALA A 128 10.28 16.30 -34.98
N GLU A 129 9.97 17.49 -34.46
CA GLU A 129 9.92 18.76 -35.20
C GLU A 129 11.10 19.67 -34.81
N THR A 130 11.62 20.46 -35.75
CA THR A 130 12.66 21.46 -35.48
C THR A 130 12.04 22.85 -35.46
N TYR A 131 12.18 23.56 -34.34
CA TYR A 131 11.70 24.94 -34.19
C TYR A 131 12.86 25.92 -34.18
N ARG A 132 12.67 27.05 -34.88
CA ARG A 132 13.59 28.18 -34.96
C ARG A 132 12.90 29.43 -34.45
N TYR A 133 13.51 30.08 -33.46
CA TYR A 133 13.16 31.43 -33.04
C TYR A 133 14.24 32.38 -33.51
N THR A 134 13.87 33.42 -34.26
CA THR A 134 14.81 34.38 -34.82
C THR A 134 14.16 35.75 -35.04
N ILE A 135 14.99 36.78 -35.14
CA ILE A 135 14.63 38.12 -35.64
C ILE A 135 15.08 38.35 -37.10
N ASP A 136 15.79 37.39 -37.67
CA ASP A 136 16.19 37.34 -39.09
C ASP A 136 14.99 36.80 -39.89
N SER A 137 14.16 37.73 -40.39
CA SER A 137 12.90 37.46 -41.06
C SER A 137 13.11 37.03 -42.51
N ASP A 138 14.15 37.55 -43.17
CA ASP A 138 14.46 37.23 -44.56
C ASP A 138 15.32 35.95 -44.73
N ASN A 139 15.87 35.43 -43.63
CA ASN A 139 16.68 34.20 -43.52
C ASN A 139 18.02 34.27 -44.25
N ASP A 140 18.63 35.45 -44.36
CA ASP A 140 19.95 35.63 -44.95
C ASP A 140 21.12 35.28 -43.99
N GLY A 141 20.81 35.06 -42.71
CA GLY A 141 21.77 34.69 -41.66
C GLY A 141 22.49 35.87 -41.01
N ASP A 142 22.11 37.11 -41.34
CA ASP A 142 22.57 38.35 -40.75
C ASP A 142 21.44 39.08 -39.99
N TYR A 143 21.16 38.62 -38.76
CA TYR A 143 20.22 39.29 -37.85
C TYR A 143 20.66 40.71 -37.38
N PHE A 144 21.73 41.28 -37.93
CA PHE A 144 22.13 42.68 -37.75
C PHE A 144 21.81 43.55 -38.97
N SER A 145 21.24 42.97 -40.03
CA SER A 145 20.94 43.68 -41.26
C SER A 145 19.88 44.77 -41.02
N GLY A 146 19.95 45.83 -41.83
CA GLY A 146 18.85 46.80 -41.91
C GLY A 146 17.72 46.34 -42.83
N ALA A 147 17.84 45.15 -43.45
CA ALA A 147 16.87 44.58 -44.36
C ALA A 147 15.75 43.84 -43.62
N ASP A 148 16.06 43.25 -42.45
CA ASP A 148 15.10 42.70 -41.47
C ASP A 148 14.29 43.77 -40.72
N LYS A 149 14.37 45.04 -41.16
CA LYS A 149 13.58 46.16 -40.63
C LYS A 149 12.56 46.59 -41.66
N SER A 150 11.29 46.62 -41.27
CA SER A 150 10.17 47.10 -42.08
C SER A 150 9.86 46.25 -43.32
N ASP A 151 10.31 45.00 -43.36
CA ASP A 151 10.00 44.05 -44.43
C ASP A 151 8.60 43.42 -44.22
N ASP A 152 8.23 43.21 -42.96
CA ASP A 152 6.97 42.60 -42.56
C ASP A 152 5.81 43.60 -42.48
N ALA A 153 4.60 43.09 -42.70
CA ALA A 153 3.37 43.90 -42.62
C ALA A 153 3.11 44.43 -41.19
N ILE A 154 3.62 43.73 -40.17
CA ILE A 154 3.44 44.09 -38.75
C ILE A 154 4.38 45.23 -38.36
N GLU A 155 5.63 45.23 -38.85
CA GLU A 155 6.63 46.27 -38.59
C GLU A 155 6.30 47.58 -39.31
N ARG A 156 5.79 47.50 -40.54
CA ARG A 156 5.26 48.66 -41.28
C ARG A 156 4.05 49.31 -40.60
N GLY A 157 3.46 48.64 -39.61
CA GLY A 157 2.38 49.15 -38.78
C GLY A 157 2.83 50.05 -37.62
N THR A 158 4.13 50.16 -37.32
CA THR A 158 4.65 51.02 -36.24
C THR A 158 5.51 52.18 -36.78
N THR A 159 5.61 53.25 -35.99
CA THR A 159 6.48 54.41 -36.31
C THR A 159 7.90 54.23 -35.75
N ASN A 160 8.15 53.16 -34.96
CA ASN A 160 9.42 52.93 -34.28
C ASN A 160 10.40 52.19 -35.22
N PRO A 161 11.54 52.79 -35.61
CA PRO A 161 12.52 52.16 -36.50
C PRO A 161 13.37 51.05 -35.84
N ASN A 162 13.18 50.81 -34.53
CA ASN A 162 13.93 49.78 -33.79
C ASN A 162 13.12 48.50 -33.54
N ASP A 163 11.86 48.45 -33.96
CA ASP A 163 11.00 47.27 -33.78
C ASP A 163 11.32 46.22 -34.84
N TYR A 164 11.53 44.99 -34.39
CA TYR A 164 11.70 43.76 -35.17
C TYR A 164 10.61 42.76 -34.80
N VAL A 165 10.20 41.91 -35.72
CA VAL A 165 9.29 40.80 -35.47
C VAL A 165 10.09 39.59 -35.01
N LEU A 166 9.82 39.13 -33.79
CA LEU A 166 10.24 37.80 -33.38
C LEU A 166 9.39 36.78 -34.12
N VAL A 167 10.02 35.97 -34.97
CA VAL A 167 9.33 34.92 -35.73
C VAL A 167 9.61 33.57 -35.10
N ARG A 168 8.55 32.78 -34.93
CA ARG A 168 8.63 31.34 -34.68
C ARG A 168 8.43 30.61 -36.00
N GLN A 169 9.42 29.86 -36.43
CA GLN A 169 9.40 29.09 -37.67
C GLN A 169 9.50 27.60 -37.36
N ALA A 170 8.74 26.78 -38.08
CA ALA A 170 8.94 25.33 -38.11
C ALA A 170 9.84 24.99 -39.31
N TYR A 171 10.91 24.26 -39.06
CA TYR A 171 11.99 24.01 -40.02
C TYR A 171 12.15 22.51 -40.27
N GLY A 172 12.49 22.11 -41.49
CA GLY A 172 12.69 20.69 -41.78
C GLY A 172 13.06 20.34 -43.21
N LYS A 173 13.54 19.11 -43.42
CA LYS A 173 13.75 18.56 -44.77
C LYS A 173 12.41 18.33 -45.47
N MET A 174 12.29 18.78 -46.72
CA MET A 174 11.11 18.56 -47.54
C MET A 174 11.18 17.21 -48.26
N ILE A 175 10.19 16.32 -48.07
CA ILE A 175 10.15 15.00 -48.75
C ILE A 175 9.52 15.11 -50.14
N SER A 176 8.59 16.03 -50.36
CA SER A 176 7.85 16.14 -51.61
C SER A 176 7.58 17.62 -52.01
N GLY A 177 7.33 17.86 -53.30
CA GLY A 177 7.12 19.20 -53.86
C GLY A 177 8.35 19.81 -54.55
N THR A 178 8.23 21.06 -55.02
CA THR A 178 9.28 21.79 -55.77
C THR A 178 10.62 21.90 -55.02
N TYR A 179 10.59 21.75 -53.70
CA TYR A 179 11.75 21.85 -52.80
C TYR A 179 12.16 20.50 -52.17
N SER A 180 11.70 19.36 -52.73
CA SER A 180 12.05 18.02 -52.24
C SER A 180 13.57 17.84 -52.15
N GLY A 181 14.05 17.33 -51.02
CA GLY A 181 15.47 17.14 -50.74
C GLY A 181 16.24 18.41 -50.38
N THR A 182 15.55 19.50 -50.01
CA THR A 182 16.14 20.71 -49.40
C THR A 182 15.61 20.89 -47.97
N ASN A 183 16.36 21.58 -47.11
CA ASN A 183 15.78 22.10 -45.88
C ASN A 183 14.93 23.31 -46.22
N ASN A 184 13.74 23.44 -45.65
CA ASN A 184 12.97 24.63 -45.91
C ASN A 184 12.05 24.94 -44.73
N ILE A 185 11.68 26.20 -44.64
CA ILE A 185 10.72 26.68 -43.66
C ILE A 185 9.33 26.22 -44.11
N TYR A 186 8.49 25.78 -43.18
CA TYR A 186 7.11 25.44 -43.45
C TYR A 186 6.23 26.69 -43.27
N PRO A 187 5.86 27.41 -44.34
CA PRO A 187 5.33 28.77 -44.21
C PRO A 187 3.97 28.82 -43.50
N ALA A 188 3.20 27.72 -43.54
CA ALA A 188 1.90 27.60 -42.89
C ALA A 188 1.97 27.53 -41.35
N LEU A 189 3.15 27.24 -40.79
CA LEU A 189 3.37 27.15 -39.33
C LEU A 189 4.20 28.31 -38.80
N ASN A 190 4.62 29.25 -39.67
CA ASN A 190 5.30 30.45 -39.25
C ASN A 190 4.33 31.37 -38.52
N GLN A 191 4.76 31.85 -37.36
CA GLN A 191 3.95 32.71 -36.53
C GLN A 191 4.77 33.94 -36.10
N PRO A 192 4.32 35.16 -36.43
CA PRO A 192 4.88 36.35 -35.81
C PRO A 192 4.45 36.36 -34.34
N VAL A 193 5.44 36.36 -33.45
CA VAL A 193 5.24 36.17 -32.01
C VAL A 193 5.00 37.51 -31.33
N ALA A 194 5.94 38.44 -31.47
CA ALA A 194 5.89 39.75 -30.83
C ALA A 194 6.79 40.74 -31.56
N LEU A 195 6.49 42.04 -31.40
CA LEU A 195 7.41 43.11 -31.75
C LEU A 195 8.40 43.30 -30.60
N ILE A 196 9.69 43.18 -30.92
CA ILE A 196 10.80 43.28 -29.97
C ILE A 196 11.86 44.21 -30.52
N ARG A 197 12.71 44.76 -29.65
CA ARG A 197 13.85 45.57 -30.05
C ARG A 197 15.03 44.67 -30.41
N GLY A 198 15.47 44.75 -31.67
CA GLY A 198 16.72 44.13 -32.14
C GLY A 198 17.92 45.09 -32.07
N PRO A 199 19.15 44.59 -32.25
CA PRO A 199 20.36 45.40 -32.31
C PRO A 199 20.42 46.23 -33.61
N ALA A 200 20.88 47.49 -33.54
CA ALA A 200 20.95 48.33 -34.73
C ALA A 200 22.05 47.92 -35.74
N ASN A 201 23.10 47.23 -35.28
CA ASN A 201 24.19 46.62 -36.05
C ASN A 201 25.01 45.67 -35.14
N SER A 202 26.01 44.98 -35.68
CA SER A 202 26.85 44.01 -34.95
C SER A 202 27.70 44.58 -33.81
N THR A 203 27.76 45.92 -33.68
CA THR A 203 28.43 46.63 -32.58
C THR A 203 27.47 47.33 -31.61
N ASP A 204 26.15 47.19 -31.84
CA ASP A 204 25.13 47.72 -30.93
C ASP A 204 24.95 46.78 -29.73
N TYR A 205 25.71 47.05 -28.68
CA TYR A 205 25.64 46.33 -27.41
C TYR A 205 24.61 46.93 -26.44
N THR A 206 23.76 47.88 -26.87
CA THR A 206 22.75 48.49 -25.98
C THR A 206 21.60 47.55 -25.65
N VAL A 207 21.34 46.59 -26.53
CA VAL A 207 20.32 45.54 -26.36
C VAL A 207 20.96 44.30 -25.74
N GLU A 208 20.27 43.69 -24.78
CA GLU A 208 20.69 42.41 -24.22
C GLU A 208 20.34 41.26 -25.19
N PRO A 209 21.19 40.23 -25.33
CA PRO A 209 20.88 39.05 -26.13
C PRO A 209 19.54 38.45 -25.77
N LEU A 210 18.74 38.09 -26.79
CA LEU A 210 17.47 37.39 -26.60
C LEU A 210 17.68 36.04 -25.91
N PHE A 211 18.76 35.33 -26.24
CA PHE A 211 19.12 34.05 -25.65
C PHE A 211 20.53 34.08 -25.04
N GLN A 212 20.65 33.55 -23.82
CA GLN A 212 21.93 33.27 -23.18
C GLN A 212 21.96 31.81 -22.70
N TYR A 213 23.07 31.11 -22.97
CA TYR A 213 23.16 29.66 -22.81
C TYR A 213 24.08 29.30 -21.65
N TRP A 214 23.55 28.53 -20.70
CA TRP A 214 24.28 28.02 -19.55
C TRP A 214 24.55 26.54 -19.75
N TYR A 215 25.83 26.18 -19.77
CA TYR A 215 26.26 24.80 -19.99
C TYR A 215 27.09 24.29 -18.83
N ARG A 216 27.12 22.96 -18.69
CA ARG A 216 27.95 22.26 -17.72
C ARG A 216 29.22 21.74 -18.41
N PRO A 217 30.41 22.26 -18.10
CA PRO A 217 31.65 21.70 -18.62
C PRO A 217 31.86 20.26 -18.13
N ALA A 218 32.42 19.40 -18.97
CA ALA A 218 32.75 18.02 -18.60
C ALA A 218 33.66 17.99 -17.35
N GLY A 219 33.25 17.25 -16.31
CA GLY A 219 33.99 17.12 -15.06
C GLY A 219 33.86 18.30 -14.09
N SER A 220 32.89 19.19 -14.27
CA SER A 220 32.62 20.32 -13.35
C SER A 220 31.16 20.33 -12.89
N ASP A 221 30.96 20.59 -11.59
CA ASP A 221 29.61 20.71 -11.00
C ASP A 221 28.99 22.11 -11.12
N THR A 222 29.69 23.06 -11.75
CA THR A 222 29.24 24.46 -11.87
C THR A 222 28.87 24.83 -13.29
N LEU A 223 27.69 25.44 -13.49
CA LEU A 223 27.27 26.00 -14.77
C LEU A 223 28.10 27.23 -15.15
N ARG A 224 28.43 27.34 -16.44
CA ARG A 224 29.12 28.49 -17.03
C ARG A 224 28.27 29.12 -18.13
N LEU A 225 28.37 30.45 -18.24
CA LEU A 225 27.73 31.21 -19.30
C LEU A 225 28.60 31.15 -20.57
N TYR A 226 28.01 30.75 -21.69
CA TYR A 226 28.73 30.75 -22.97
C TYR A 226 28.92 32.18 -23.49
N GLY A 227 30.13 32.52 -23.94
CA GLY A 227 30.50 33.86 -24.41
C GLY A 227 31.03 34.81 -23.33
N ASP A 228 30.90 34.44 -22.05
CA ASP A 228 31.45 35.18 -20.91
C ASP A 228 32.97 34.94 -20.79
N ALA A 229 33.76 35.88 -21.29
CA ALA A 229 35.22 35.74 -21.35
C ALA A 229 35.89 36.12 -20.02
N ASN A 230 35.24 36.97 -19.23
CA ASN A 230 35.78 37.51 -17.99
C ASN A 230 35.33 36.71 -16.74
N GLY A 231 34.32 35.83 -16.89
CA GLY A 231 33.79 34.94 -15.86
C GLY A 231 32.87 35.61 -14.84
N ASP A 232 32.35 36.80 -15.14
CA ASP A 232 31.50 37.59 -14.23
C ASP A 232 30.01 37.20 -14.27
N LYS A 233 29.67 36.18 -15.08
CA LYS A 233 28.32 35.63 -15.30
C LYS A 233 27.37 36.60 -15.99
N THR A 234 27.89 37.62 -16.67
CA THR A 234 27.13 38.57 -17.48
C THR A 234 27.80 38.74 -18.84
N LEU A 235 27.01 39.03 -19.89
CA LEU A 235 27.56 39.35 -21.20
C LEU A 235 27.64 40.86 -21.35
N THR A 236 28.86 41.41 -21.42
CA THR A 236 29.11 42.85 -21.54
C THR A 236 29.83 43.19 -22.84
N GLY A 237 29.45 44.32 -23.45
CA GLY A 237 30.07 44.78 -24.71
C GLY A 237 30.11 43.70 -25.78
N ALA A 238 31.30 43.41 -26.31
CA ALA A 238 31.53 42.43 -27.37
C ALA A 238 31.14 40.98 -26.99
N GLU A 239 31.07 40.63 -25.71
CA GLU A 239 30.65 39.29 -25.24
C GLU A 239 29.20 38.98 -25.62
N ARG A 240 28.37 40.02 -25.85
CA ARG A 240 26.98 39.88 -26.30
C ARG A 240 26.85 39.33 -27.72
N ASN A 241 27.93 39.34 -28.52
CA ASN A 241 27.96 38.81 -29.87
C ASN A 241 28.83 37.53 -29.95
N PHE A 242 28.35 36.45 -29.33
CA PHE A 242 29.02 35.15 -29.36
C PHE A 242 28.68 34.32 -30.61
N ALA A 243 29.63 33.50 -31.04
CA ALA A 243 29.44 32.55 -32.15
C ALA A 243 28.68 31.28 -31.68
N ASN A 244 28.23 30.44 -32.62
CA ASN A 244 27.60 29.17 -32.26
C ASN A 244 28.59 28.24 -31.50
N PRO A 245 28.19 27.63 -30.36
CA PRO A 245 29.03 26.69 -29.63
C PRO A 245 29.35 25.39 -30.38
N SER A 246 30.37 24.65 -29.92
CA SER A 246 30.66 23.30 -30.41
C SER A 246 29.56 22.30 -29.99
N ALA A 247 29.48 21.15 -30.69
CA ALA A 247 28.49 20.10 -30.40
C ALA A 247 28.50 19.64 -28.93
N ASP A 248 29.68 19.51 -28.32
CA ASP A 248 29.82 19.08 -26.92
C ASP A 248 29.24 20.11 -25.94
N ILE A 249 29.40 21.40 -26.26
CA ILE A 249 28.81 22.48 -25.46
C ILE A 249 27.31 22.50 -25.66
N LEU A 250 26.83 22.39 -26.91
CA LEU A 250 25.39 22.34 -27.22
C LEU A 250 24.68 21.18 -26.51
N ALA A 251 25.31 20.01 -26.45
CA ALA A 251 24.80 18.85 -25.72
C ALA A 251 24.69 19.12 -24.20
N SER A 252 25.62 19.89 -23.64
CA SER A 252 25.73 20.18 -22.21
C SER A 252 25.01 21.45 -21.75
N ILE A 253 24.25 22.14 -22.63
CA ILE A 253 23.38 23.27 -22.23
C ILE A 253 22.27 22.76 -21.32
N GLU A 254 22.22 23.21 -20.07
CA GLU A 254 21.19 22.81 -19.08
C GLU A 254 20.17 23.93 -18.83
N GLU A 255 20.52 25.18 -19.08
CA GLU A 255 19.65 26.33 -18.82
C GLU A 255 19.77 27.37 -19.95
N ILE A 256 18.64 27.96 -20.33
CA ILE A 256 18.57 29.08 -21.27
C ILE A 256 17.93 30.27 -20.57
N THR A 257 18.65 31.39 -20.50
CA THR A 257 18.09 32.69 -20.11
C THR A 257 17.50 33.35 -21.34
N THR A 258 16.22 33.74 -21.27
CA THR A 258 15.54 34.47 -22.34
C THR A 258 15.26 35.89 -21.88
N THR A 259 15.73 36.88 -22.64
CA THR A 259 15.50 38.31 -22.37
C THR A 259 14.79 38.96 -23.55
N VAL A 260 13.52 39.31 -23.36
CA VAL A 260 12.76 40.04 -24.37
C VAL A 260 12.79 41.54 -24.06
N THR A 261 13.29 42.32 -24.99
CA THR A 261 13.25 43.79 -24.95
C THR A 261 12.18 44.28 -25.91
N ALA A 262 11.24 45.12 -25.46
CA ALA A 262 10.26 45.79 -26.33
C ALA A 262 10.29 47.31 -26.11
N GLU A 263 9.83 48.07 -27.09
CA GLU A 263 9.75 49.53 -27.00
C GLU A 263 8.33 50.05 -27.28
N THR A 264 8.06 51.28 -26.83
CA THR A 264 6.80 51.96 -27.16
C THR A 264 6.72 52.26 -28.66
N ARG A 265 5.60 51.95 -29.32
CA ARG A 265 5.38 52.19 -30.76
C ARG A 265 5.52 53.65 -31.22
N ASN A 266 5.35 54.60 -30.30
CA ASN A 266 5.50 56.05 -30.53
C ASN A 266 6.37 56.67 -29.43
N GLN A 267 7.06 57.76 -29.77
CA GLN A 267 7.93 58.47 -28.84
C GLN A 267 7.16 59.13 -27.69
N ILE A 268 7.64 58.92 -26.47
CA ILE A 268 7.21 59.66 -25.28
C ILE A 268 8.28 60.71 -24.99
N ARG A 269 7.96 61.99 -25.22
CA ARG A 269 8.89 63.13 -25.04
C ARG A 269 10.18 63.00 -25.86
N GLY A 270 10.09 62.52 -27.10
CA GLY A 270 11.21 62.43 -28.05
C GLY A 270 12.07 61.17 -27.93
N VAL A 271 11.70 60.22 -27.07
CA VAL A 271 12.42 58.95 -26.86
C VAL A 271 11.44 57.79 -26.84
N TYR A 272 11.82 56.64 -27.39
CA TYR A 272 11.09 55.39 -27.26
C TYR A 272 11.41 54.76 -25.89
N ARG A 273 10.39 54.42 -25.10
CA ARG A 273 10.61 53.82 -23.78
C ARG A 273 10.77 52.31 -23.91
N GLN A 274 11.84 51.80 -23.32
CA GLN A 274 12.18 50.38 -23.31
C GLN A 274 11.57 49.64 -22.12
N VAL A 275 11.10 48.42 -22.37
CA VAL A 275 10.67 47.44 -21.39
C VAL A 275 11.49 46.18 -21.60
N VAL A 276 12.15 45.71 -20.53
CA VAL A 276 12.94 44.47 -20.56
C VAL A 276 12.30 43.47 -19.62
N VAL A 277 12.07 42.25 -20.11
CA VAL A 277 11.54 41.13 -19.31
C VAL A 277 12.45 39.93 -19.52
N THR A 278 12.96 39.39 -18.41
CA THR A 278 13.94 38.28 -18.42
C THR A 278 13.41 37.11 -17.61
N THR A 279 13.70 35.89 -18.07
CA THR A 279 13.44 34.67 -17.32
C THR A 279 14.53 33.63 -17.58
N ARG A 280 14.69 32.71 -16.64
CA ARG A 280 15.62 31.58 -16.73
C ARG A 280 14.82 30.29 -16.80
N THR A 281 15.13 29.46 -17.79
CA THR A 281 14.44 28.20 -18.02
C THR A 281 15.43 27.05 -17.99
N ASN A 282 15.24 26.13 -17.04
CA ASN A 282 15.95 24.86 -17.02
C ASN A 282 15.40 23.96 -18.12
N LEU A 283 16.30 23.29 -18.83
CA LEU A 283 15.94 22.27 -19.79
C LEU A 283 15.71 20.95 -19.08
N ASN A 284 14.83 20.10 -19.63
CA ASN A 284 14.59 18.78 -19.07
C ASN A 284 15.89 17.95 -19.12
N ASN A 285 16.18 17.28 -18.01
CA ASN A 285 17.30 16.35 -17.91
C ASN A 285 16.90 15.03 -18.57
N VAL A 286 16.92 14.98 -19.90
CA VAL A 286 16.75 13.72 -20.63
C VAL A 286 18.05 12.93 -20.45
N PRO A 287 18.04 11.76 -19.78
CA PRO A 287 19.25 11.00 -19.54
C PRO A 287 19.94 10.64 -20.86
N ILE A 288 21.22 10.94 -20.95
CA ILE A 288 22.08 10.55 -22.07
C ILE A 288 22.44 9.07 -21.84
N SER A 289 21.92 8.17 -22.69
CA SER A 289 22.29 6.74 -22.78
C SER A 289 22.03 5.85 -21.55
N SER A 290 20.81 5.33 -21.42
CA SER A 290 20.54 4.02 -20.80
C SER A 290 20.34 2.98 -21.91
N THR A 291 21.02 1.82 -21.83
CA THR A 291 20.71 0.66 -22.68
C THR A 291 19.25 0.27 -22.43
N ARG A 292 18.36 0.44 -23.42
CA ARG A 292 16.96 0.03 -23.26
C ARG A 292 16.80 -1.45 -23.57
N TYR A 293 15.94 -2.10 -22.79
CA TYR A 293 15.59 -3.51 -22.92
C TYR A 293 14.13 -3.64 -23.34
N THR A 294 13.78 -4.78 -23.91
CA THR A 294 12.42 -5.08 -24.35
C THR A 294 11.78 -6.06 -23.39
N VAL A 295 10.53 -5.81 -22.98
CA VAL A 295 9.68 -6.78 -22.26
C VAL A 295 8.56 -7.19 -23.20
N SER A 296 8.51 -8.47 -23.60
CA SER A 296 7.57 -8.97 -24.61
C SER A 296 6.94 -10.31 -24.24
N GLY A 297 5.72 -10.51 -24.73
CA GLY A 297 4.93 -11.72 -24.47
C GLY A 297 3.68 -11.77 -25.35
N SER A 298 2.80 -12.72 -25.05
CA SER A 298 1.55 -12.92 -25.77
C SER A 298 0.40 -13.41 -24.87
N TYR A 299 -0.83 -13.08 -25.24
CA TYR A 299 -2.05 -13.55 -24.60
C TYR A 299 -2.63 -14.69 -25.43
N THR A 300 -2.88 -15.83 -24.80
CA THR A 300 -3.34 -17.05 -25.48
C THR A 300 -4.42 -17.76 -24.68
N TYR A 301 -5.31 -18.49 -25.34
CA TYR A 301 -6.31 -19.33 -24.69
C TYR A 301 -6.33 -20.76 -25.28
N PRO A 302 -6.80 -21.77 -24.52
CA PRO A 302 -6.79 -23.15 -24.96
C PRO A 302 -8.02 -23.48 -25.82
N GLU A 303 -7.83 -23.47 -27.14
CA GLU A 303 -8.50 -24.44 -28.03
C GLU A 303 -7.40 -25.26 -28.74
N ALA A 304 -7.74 -26.22 -29.60
CA ALA A 304 -6.76 -27.07 -30.27
C ALA A 304 -5.77 -26.24 -31.11
N GLY A 305 -4.63 -25.89 -30.50
CA GLY A 305 -3.72 -24.82 -30.94
C GLY A 305 -3.97 -23.53 -30.15
N SER A 306 -2.99 -23.09 -29.35
CA SER A 306 -3.09 -21.89 -28.50
C SER A 306 -3.46 -20.65 -29.31
N SER A 307 -4.74 -20.31 -29.32
CA SER A 307 -5.27 -19.23 -30.14
C SER A 307 -4.98 -17.88 -29.47
N PRO A 308 -4.64 -16.83 -30.26
CA PRO A 308 -4.29 -15.53 -29.70
C PRO A 308 -5.52 -14.80 -29.17
N VAL A 309 -5.34 -14.01 -28.10
CA VAL A 309 -6.33 -13.03 -27.63
C VAL A 309 -5.93 -11.63 -28.12
N PRO A 310 -6.53 -11.12 -29.22
CA PRO A 310 -6.25 -9.79 -29.73
C PRO A 310 -6.99 -8.71 -28.94
N ASP A 311 -6.59 -7.45 -29.16
CA ASP A 311 -7.30 -6.26 -28.66
C ASP A 311 -7.40 -6.15 -27.13
N ALA A 312 -6.49 -6.82 -26.40
CA ALA A 312 -6.44 -6.84 -24.94
C ALA A 312 -5.41 -5.85 -24.39
N ASN A 313 -5.72 -5.16 -23.29
CA ASN A 313 -4.83 -4.17 -22.69
C ASN A 313 -3.79 -4.82 -21.78
N VAL A 314 -2.55 -4.35 -21.90
CA VAL A 314 -1.41 -4.74 -21.08
C VAL A 314 -0.82 -3.47 -20.49
N TYR A 315 -0.59 -3.47 -19.17
CA TYR A 315 0.01 -2.36 -18.45
C TYR A 315 1.39 -2.76 -17.96
N ILE A 316 2.29 -1.78 -17.87
CA ILE A 316 3.60 -1.95 -17.23
C ILE A 316 3.80 -0.87 -16.16
N SER A 317 4.53 -1.18 -15.09
CA SER A 317 4.74 -0.27 -13.95
C SER A 317 5.43 1.06 -14.29
N SER A 318 5.93 1.24 -15.50
CA SER A 318 6.38 2.54 -16.02
C SER A 318 5.22 3.49 -16.38
N GLY A 319 3.97 3.02 -16.31
CA GLY A 319 2.77 3.79 -16.66
C GLY A 319 2.35 3.68 -18.13
N THR A 320 3.07 2.89 -18.94
CA THR A 320 2.73 2.67 -20.36
C THR A 320 1.68 1.58 -20.50
N MET A 321 0.74 1.77 -21.44
CA MET A 321 -0.24 0.76 -21.83
C MET A 321 -0.01 0.36 -23.29
N GLN A 322 -0.18 -0.93 -23.60
CA GLN A 322 -0.25 -1.43 -24.97
C GLN A 322 -1.47 -2.33 -25.14
N THR A 323 -1.94 -2.42 -26.38
CA THR A 323 -2.99 -3.37 -26.76
C THR A 323 -2.37 -4.50 -27.58
N THR A 324 -2.76 -5.74 -27.31
CA THR A 324 -2.25 -6.91 -28.04
C THR A 324 -2.65 -6.83 -29.53
N ASN A 325 -1.73 -7.25 -30.41
CA ASN A 325 -2.01 -7.30 -31.85
C ASN A 325 -2.90 -8.50 -32.23
N SER A 326 -3.18 -8.68 -33.52
CA SER A 326 -3.98 -9.81 -34.05
C SER A 326 -3.39 -11.21 -33.74
N ALA A 327 -2.11 -11.28 -33.35
CA ALA A 327 -1.42 -12.49 -32.89
C ALA A 327 -1.34 -12.57 -31.36
N GLY A 328 -2.07 -11.71 -30.63
CA GLY A 328 -2.09 -11.67 -29.17
C GLY A 328 -0.79 -11.15 -28.53
N ALA A 329 0.16 -10.62 -29.31
CA ALA A 329 1.48 -10.24 -28.83
C ALA A 329 1.55 -8.77 -28.35
N TYR A 330 2.38 -8.51 -27.34
CA TYR A 330 2.69 -7.18 -26.82
C TYR A 330 4.22 -7.02 -26.60
N SER A 331 4.72 -5.78 -26.62
CA SER A 331 6.15 -5.49 -26.47
C SER A 331 6.43 -4.06 -25.98
N PHE A 332 6.89 -3.96 -24.74
CA PHE A 332 7.32 -2.69 -24.14
C PHE A 332 8.82 -2.48 -24.32
N THR A 333 9.22 -1.25 -24.61
CA THR A 333 10.63 -0.83 -24.54
C THR A 333 10.84 -0.02 -23.26
N VAL A 334 11.73 -0.49 -22.39
CA VAL A 334 11.93 0.05 -21.04
C VAL A 334 13.41 0.33 -20.77
N ASP A 335 13.68 1.21 -19.81
CA ASP A 335 15.03 1.45 -19.30
C ASP A 335 15.49 0.26 -18.41
N PRO A 336 16.78 0.18 -18.01
CA PRO A 336 17.25 -0.85 -17.09
C PRO A 336 16.52 -0.78 -15.76
N GLY A 337 15.79 -1.83 -15.41
CA GLY A 337 15.04 -1.88 -14.16
C GLY A 337 14.14 -3.10 -14.04
N THR A 338 13.55 -3.26 -12.87
CA THR A 338 12.52 -4.27 -12.62
C THR A 338 11.15 -3.64 -12.79
N TYR A 339 10.33 -4.24 -13.64
CA TYR A 339 8.99 -3.77 -13.96
C TYR A 339 7.94 -4.81 -13.60
N THR A 340 6.75 -4.36 -13.23
CA THR A 340 5.59 -5.24 -13.07
C THR A 340 4.74 -5.12 -14.33
N VAL A 341 4.48 -6.25 -14.99
CA VAL A 341 3.54 -6.33 -16.12
C VAL A 341 2.20 -6.81 -15.59
N THR A 342 1.18 -5.97 -15.73
CA THR A 342 -0.18 -6.19 -15.25
C THR A 342 -1.09 -6.38 -16.46
N PRO A 343 -1.58 -7.60 -16.71
CA PRO A 343 -2.51 -7.89 -17.78
C PRO A 343 -3.96 -7.53 -17.45
N GLU A 344 -4.76 -7.24 -18.48
CA GLU A 344 -6.22 -7.09 -18.34
C GLU A 344 -6.85 -8.42 -17.89
N LYS A 345 -7.67 -8.36 -16.84
CA LYS A 345 -8.15 -9.56 -16.14
C LYS A 345 -9.35 -10.22 -16.81
N LEU A 346 -10.26 -9.41 -17.36
CA LEU A 346 -11.45 -9.84 -18.08
C LEU A 346 -11.57 -9.03 -19.36
N ILE A 347 -11.57 -9.70 -20.51
CA ILE A 347 -11.58 -9.07 -21.83
C ILE A 347 -12.90 -9.42 -22.53
N ASP A 348 -13.56 -8.41 -23.08
CA ASP A 348 -14.76 -8.57 -23.90
C ASP A 348 -14.36 -8.84 -25.36
N GLY A 349 -14.54 -10.08 -25.80
CA GLY A 349 -14.25 -10.53 -27.17
C GLY A 349 -15.51 -10.75 -27.99
N THR A 350 -15.36 -10.94 -29.31
CA THR A 350 -16.52 -11.22 -30.17
C THR A 350 -17.06 -12.64 -29.92
N GLY A 351 -18.16 -12.74 -29.18
CA GLY A 351 -18.86 -13.99 -28.86
C GLY A 351 -18.32 -14.77 -27.65
N TYR A 352 -17.22 -14.30 -27.06
CA TYR A 352 -16.57 -14.90 -25.89
C TYR A 352 -15.99 -13.81 -24.99
N TYR A 353 -16.01 -14.05 -23.68
CA TYR A 353 -15.19 -13.34 -22.71
C TYR A 353 -13.91 -14.13 -22.42
N TYR A 354 -12.77 -13.43 -22.32
CA TYR A 354 -11.50 -14.06 -21.95
C TYR A 354 -11.14 -13.68 -20.52
N LEU A 355 -11.07 -14.67 -19.63
CA LEU A 355 -10.74 -14.50 -18.21
C LEU A 355 -9.32 -14.98 -17.92
N LEU A 356 -8.50 -14.14 -17.30
CA LEU A 356 -7.10 -14.47 -17.03
C LEU A 356 -6.95 -15.69 -16.09
N ARG A 357 -6.07 -16.61 -16.47
CA ARG A 357 -5.55 -17.72 -15.65
C ARG A 357 -4.19 -17.33 -15.06
N HIS A 358 -3.83 -17.92 -13.92
CA HIS A 358 -2.57 -17.65 -13.21
C HIS A 358 -1.31 -17.77 -14.09
N PRO A 359 -0.29 -16.90 -13.91
CA PRO A 359 -0.17 -15.83 -12.91
C PRO A 359 -0.81 -14.48 -13.33
N GLN A 360 -1.25 -13.72 -12.31
CA GLN A 360 -1.94 -12.43 -12.44
C GLN A 360 -1.00 -11.31 -12.89
N ASP A 361 -0.07 -10.88 -12.04
CA ASP A 361 0.90 -9.81 -12.31
C ASP A 361 2.29 -10.42 -12.26
N THR A 362 3.13 -10.11 -13.25
CA THR A 362 4.44 -10.76 -13.36
C THR A 362 5.56 -9.74 -13.37
N LEU A 363 6.57 -9.97 -12.51
CA LEU A 363 7.79 -9.17 -12.50
C LEU A 363 8.66 -9.52 -13.71
N ALA A 364 9.04 -8.51 -14.47
CA ALA A 364 10.01 -8.56 -15.55
C ALA A 364 11.26 -7.80 -15.12
N ASP A 365 12.34 -8.54 -14.85
CA ASP A 365 13.64 -7.94 -14.57
C ASP A 365 14.38 -7.65 -15.88
N ALA A 366 14.29 -6.39 -16.32
CA ALA A 366 14.98 -5.88 -17.48
C ALA A 366 16.21 -5.06 -17.06
N SER A 367 16.92 -5.43 -15.98
CA SER A 367 18.11 -4.71 -15.50
C SER A 367 19.35 -4.91 -16.36
N SER A 368 19.49 -6.07 -17.00
CA SER A 368 20.70 -6.47 -17.74
C SER A 368 20.44 -7.16 -19.09
N ALA A 369 19.18 -7.51 -19.40
CA ALA A 369 18.78 -8.13 -20.66
C ALA A 369 17.29 -7.90 -20.97
N SER A 370 16.89 -8.08 -22.23
CA SER A 370 15.48 -8.10 -22.64
C SER A 370 14.77 -9.34 -22.10
N VAL A 371 13.51 -9.18 -21.68
CA VAL A 371 12.62 -10.23 -21.22
C VAL A 371 11.66 -10.59 -22.36
N ALA A 372 11.63 -11.87 -22.75
CA ALA A 372 10.75 -12.37 -23.80
C ALA A 372 9.92 -13.57 -23.30
N ASN A 373 8.85 -13.90 -24.01
CA ASN A 373 7.94 -15.01 -23.71
C ASN A 373 7.18 -14.87 -22.38
N LEU A 374 6.89 -13.62 -21.98
CA LEU A 374 6.05 -13.34 -20.82
C LEU A 374 4.57 -13.56 -21.16
N ASN A 375 4.18 -14.82 -21.36
CA ASN A 375 2.88 -15.16 -21.90
C ASN A 375 1.82 -15.29 -20.82
N PHE A 376 0.64 -14.73 -21.06
CA PHE A 376 -0.52 -14.85 -20.20
C PHE A 376 -1.54 -15.80 -20.83
N LYS A 377 -2.13 -16.65 -20.00
CA LYS A 377 -3.11 -17.65 -20.43
C LYS A 377 -4.50 -17.20 -19.99
N TYR A 378 -5.48 -17.38 -20.87
CA TYR A 378 -6.86 -17.02 -20.63
C TYR A 378 -7.76 -18.23 -20.73
N GLU A 379 -8.91 -18.16 -20.07
CA GLU A 379 -10.04 -19.04 -20.27
C GLU A 379 -11.09 -18.34 -21.13
N ALA A 380 -11.54 -19.00 -22.19
CA ALA A 380 -12.62 -18.50 -23.03
C ALA A 380 -13.97 -18.95 -22.47
N ILE A 381 -14.86 -18.00 -22.23
CA ILE A 381 -16.20 -18.20 -21.71
C ILE A 381 -17.17 -17.71 -22.78
N PRO A 382 -18.03 -18.57 -23.36
CA PRO A 382 -19.04 -18.11 -24.30
C PRO A 382 -19.91 -17.03 -23.69
N ASP A 383 -20.29 -16.02 -24.49
CA ASP A 383 -21.12 -14.90 -24.02
C ASP A 383 -22.40 -15.38 -23.29
N GLY A 384 -23.06 -16.42 -23.82
CA GLY A 384 -24.25 -17.01 -23.21
C GLY A 384 -24.05 -17.76 -21.88
N GLU A 385 -22.80 -17.98 -21.44
CA GLU A 385 -22.48 -18.59 -20.15
C GLU A 385 -22.20 -17.55 -19.06
N MET A 386 -22.05 -16.27 -19.42
CA MET A 386 -21.84 -15.19 -18.47
C MET A 386 -23.11 -14.92 -17.63
N CYS A 387 -22.90 -14.51 -16.40
CA CYS A 387 -23.97 -14.15 -15.48
C CYS A 387 -24.22 -12.64 -15.52
N HIS A 388 -25.45 -12.23 -15.21
CA HIS A 388 -25.88 -10.82 -15.29
C HIS A 388 -26.34 -10.33 -13.92
N ILE A 389 -25.67 -9.32 -13.37
CA ILE A 389 -26.17 -8.57 -12.22
C ILE A 389 -26.88 -7.34 -12.78
N THR A 390 -28.19 -7.32 -12.67
CA THR A 390 -29.04 -6.23 -13.16
C THR A 390 -29.63 -5.45 -11.99
N GLY A 391 -30.04 -4.22 -12.23
CA GLY A 391 -30.62 -3.43 -11.17
C GLY A 391 -31.04 -2.05 -11.57
N GLU A 392 -31.73 -1.38 -10.65
CA GLU A 392 -32.14 0.01 -10.78
C GLU A 392 -31.67 0.82 -9.57
N VAL A 393 -31.17 2.02 -9.84
CA VAL A 393 -30.97 3.07 -8.83
C VAL A 393 -32.14 4.04 -8.89
N TYR A 394 -32.79 4.26 -7.76
CA TYR A 394 -34.02 5.06 -7.69
C TYR A 394 -34.03 6.04 -6.53
N ASN A 395 -34.72 7.16 -6.74
CA ASN A 395 -34.92 8.20 -5.75
C ASN A 395 -36.03 7.79 -4.78
N ASP A 396 -35.62 7.19 -3.66
CA ASP A 396 -36.44 6.78 -2.53
C ASP A 396 -36.98 8.02 -1.80
N THR A 397 -38.27 8.27 -1.96
CA THR A 397 -38.96 9.46 -1.45
C THR A 397 -40.15 9.14 -0.56
N ILE A 398 -40.51 7.86 -0.41
CA ILE A 398 -41.68 7.41 0.35
C ILE A 398 -41.22 6.65 1.61
N ALA A 399 -41.01 7.42 2.69
CA ALA A 399 -40.82 7.02 4.10
C ALA A 399 -39.77 5.90 4.40
N PRO A 400 -38.65 6.24 5.09
CA PRO A 400 -37.56 5.30 5.43
C PRO A 400 -37.89 4.37 6.63
N ILE A 401 -39.15 3.94 6.78
CA ILE A 401 -39.59 3.09 7.89
C ILE A 401 -39.98 1.71 7.35
N GLY A 402 -38.96 0.89 7.15
CA GLY A 402 -39.07 -0.55 6.92
C GLY A 402 -38.78 -0.98 5.50
N LEU A 403 -38.08 -2.10 5.38
CA LEU A 403 -37.92 -2.91 4.17
C LEU A 403 -39.25 -3.05 3.39
N PRO A 404 -39.23 -3.15 2.04
CA PRO A 404 -38.12 -3.71 1.28
C PRO A 404 -37.64 -2.95 0.02
N ALA A 405 -36.48 -3.45 -0.44
CA ALA A 405 -35.64 -3.24 -1.62
C ALA A 405 -36.30 -3.16 -3.02
N MET A 406 -37.53 -2.66 -3.14
CA MET A 406 -38.21 -2.52 -4.42
C MET A 406 -38.70 -1.09 -4.63
N PRO A 407 -38.46 -0.49 -5.81
CA PRO A 407 -38.99 0.83 -6.14
C PRO A 407 -40.52 0.80 -6.12
N THR A 408 -41.11 1.72 -5.38
CA THR A 408 -42.57 1.88 -5.31
C THR A 408 -43.08 2.63 -6.54
N ALA A 409 -44.34 2.38 -6.92
CA ALA A 409 -44.97 3.08 -8.05
C ALA A 409 -44.97 4.60 -7.82
N GLY A 410 -44.22 5.34 -8.65
CA GLY A 410 -44.08 6.81 -8.57
C GLY A 410 -42.66 7.30 -8.25
N GLU A 411 -41.74 6.42 -7.86
CA GLU A 411 -40.35 6.80 -7.55
C GLU A 411 -39.51 6.99 -8.81
N ARG A 412 -38.86 8.15 -8.91
CA ARG A 412 -38.07 8.54 -10.09
C ARG A 412 -36.74 7.80 -10.12
N ARG A 413 -36.31 7.33 -11.28
CA ARG A 413 -35.00 6.67 -11.47
C ARG A 413 -33.85 7.67 -11.55
N ILE A 414 -32.66 7.25 -11.11
CA ILE A 414 -31.46 8.08 -11.07
C ILE A 414 -30.43 7.54 -12.07
N GLY A 415 -30.24 8.28 -13.16
CA GLY A 415 -29.19 8.00 -14.14
C GLY A 415 -27.87 8.69 -13.80
N GLY A 416 -26.75 8.10 -14.24
CA GLY A 416 -25.41 8.64 -14.02
C GLY A 416 -24.72 8.15 -12.74
N VAL A 417 -25.28 7.15 -12.06
CA VAL A 417 -24.72 6.55 -10.83
C VAL A 417 -23.77 5.42 -11.22
N THR A 418 -22.60 5.34 -10.58
CA THR A 418 -21.63 4.28 -10.84
C THR A 418 -21.89 3.09 -9.92
N VAL A 419 -21.98 1.90 -10.50
CA VAL A 419 -22.10 0.63 -9.78
C VAL A 419 -20.96 -0.28 -10.22
N THR A 420 -20.26 -0.88 -9.26
CA THR A 420 -19.10 -1.73 -9.49
C THR A 420 -19.29 -3.08 -8.83
N ALA A 421 -19.02 -4.17 -9.54
CA ALA A 421 -18.91 -5.51 -8.96
C ALA A 421 -17.43 -5.89 -8.87
N THR A 422 -16.95 -6.20 -7.66
CA THR A 422 -15.59 -6.69 -7.43
C THR A 422 -15.62 -8.03 -6.71
N GLY A 423 -14.89 -9.02 -7.20
CA GLY A 423 -14.92 -10.37 -6.62
C GLY A 423 -14.05 -11.39 -7.33
N PHE A 424 -14.32 -12.66 -7.08
CA PHE A 424 -13.56 -13.78 -7.63
C PHE A 424 -14.46 -14.70 -8.44
N SER A 425 -13.89 -15.21 -9.53
CA SER A 425 -14.52 -16.26 -10.35
C SER A 425 -14.42 -17.62 -9.65
N SER A 426 -15.45 -18.45 -9.83
CA SER A 426 -15.44 -19.87 -9.42
C SER A 426 -15.13 -20.81 -10.59
N ILE A 427 -14.65 -20.29 -11.73
CA ILE A 427 -14.21 -21.09 -12.88
C ILE A 427 -12.81 -21.64 -12.64
N ALA A 428 -12.64 -22.94 -12.91
CA ALA A 428 -11.39 -23.66 -12.67
C ALA A 428 -10.16 -23.00 -13.33
N GLY A 429 -9.13 -22.70 -12.54
CA GLY A 429 -7.90 -22.05 -12.98
C GLY A 429 -7.92 -20.51 -12.98
N THR A 430 -9.03 -19.89 -12.57
CA THR A 430 -9.23 -18.42 -12.51
C THR A 430 -9.56 -17.92 -11.09
N GLU A 431 -9.44 -18.77 -10.07
CA GLU A 431 -10.01 -18.56 -8.73
C GLU A 431 -9.35 -17.43 -7.93
N SER A 432 -8.08 -17.12 -8.19
CA SER A 432 -7.40 -15.95 -7.60
C SER A 432 -7.35 -14.75 -8.56
N THR A 433 -8.12 -14.79 -9.64
CA THR A 433 -8.33 -13.64 -10.51
C THR A 433 -9.38 -12.70 -9.91
N ILE A 434 -8.94 -11.54 -9.44
CA ILE A 434 -9.84 -10.47 -9.03
C ILE A 434 -10.46 -9.87 -10.29
N ILE A 435 -11.79 -9.92 -10.33
CA ILE A 435 -12.61 -9.31 -11.38
C ILE A 435 -13.17 -8.03 -10.80
N SER A 436 -13.06 -6.93 -11.55
CA SER A 436 -13.71 -5.67 -11.23
C SER A 436 -14.37 -5.12 -12.50
N VAL A 437 -15.70 -5.02 -12.48
CA VAL A 437 -16.50 -4.51 -13.60
C VAL A 437 -17.32 -3.33 -13.08
N SER A 438 -17.32 -2.22 -13.82
CA SER A 438 -18.04 -1.00 -13.44
C SER A 438 -18.98 -0.53 -14.55
N LYS A 439 -20.16 -0.04 -14.17
CA LYS A 439 -21.16 0.49 -15.10
C LYS A 439 -21.80 1.75 -14.53
N ILE A 440 -22.11 2.70 -15.42
CA ILE A 440 -22.90 3.89 -15.08
C ILE A 440 -24.36 3.61 -15.44
N THR A 441 -25.28 3.91 -14.53
CA THR A 441 -26.73 3.75 -14.77
C THR A 441 -27.20 4.61 -15.94
N ASN A 442 -28.08 4.06 -16.77
CA ASN A 442 -28.63 4.76 -17.92
C ASN A 442 -29.61 5.88 -17.51
N SER A 443 -30.19 6.61 -18.47
CA SER A 443 -31.17 7.69 -18.19
C SER A 443 -32.44 7.22 -17.46
N SER A 444 -32.70 5.91 -17.44
CA SER A 444 -33.78 5.25 -16.70
C SER A 444 -33.30 4.59 -15.40
N GLY A 445 -32.08 4.90 -14.94
CA GLY A 445 -31.47 4.40 -13.71
C GLY A 445 -31.12 2.92 -13.68
N GLN A 446 -31.17 2.24 -14.83
CA GLN A 446 -30.84 0.82 -14.93
C GLN A 446 -29.35 0.61 -15.13
N TYR A 447 -28.81 -0.44 -14.49
CA TYR A 447 -27.46 -0.93 -14.73
C TYR A 447 -27.47 -2.44 -15.02
N GLU A 448 -26.42 -2.88 -15.70
CA GLU A 448 -26.14 -4.28 -15.97
C GLU A 448 -24.63 -4.50 -15.89
N LEU A 449 -24.22 -5.46 -15.07
CA LEU A 449 -22.85 -5.91 -14.90
C LEU A 449 -22.79 -7.36 -15.36
N ILE A 450 -21.89 -7.65 -16.31
CA ILE A 450 -21.68 -8.98 -16.87
C ILE A 450 -20.46 -9.58 -16.18
N VAL A 451 -20.65 -10.69 -15.47
CA VAL A 451 -19.62 -11.33 -14.64
C VAL A 451 -19.70 -12.86 -14.78
N PRO A 452 -18.59 -13.61 -14.68
CA PRO A 452 -18.65 -15.07 -14.67
C PRO A 452 -19.26 -15.60 -13.36
N ILE A 453 -19.49 -16.91 -13.26
CA ILE A 453 -19.87 -17.55 -11.99
C ILE A 453 -18.83 -17.23 -10.90
N GLY A 454 -19.28 -16.94 -9.69
CA GLY A 454 -18.39 -16.39 -8.66
C GLY A 454 -19.12 -15.62 -7.57
N THR A 455 -18.37 -15.13 -6.59
CA THR A 455 -18.90 -14.28 -5.53
C THR A 455 -18.34 -12.87 -5.68
N TYR A 456 -19.24 -11.89 -5.73
CA TYR A 456 -18.93 -10.48 -5.98
C TYR A 456 -19.55 -9.59 -4.93
N THR A 457 -18.78 -8.60 -4.46
CA THR A 457 -19.31 -7.46 -3.74
C THR A 457 -19.71 -6.40 -4.77
N VAL A 458 -21.00 -6.09 -4.81
CA VAL A 458 -21.56 -5.02 -5.64
C VAL A 458 -21.63 -3.76 -4.79
N THR A 459 -20.94 -2.73 -5.25
CA THR A 459 -20.81 -1.43 -4.60
C THR A 459 -21.43 -0.34 -5.48
N GLU A 460 -22.39 0.39 -4.94
CA GLU A 460 -22.88 1.65 -5.51
C GLU A 460 -22.05 2.84 -5.00
N TYR A 461 -21.81 3.80 -5.89
CA TYR A 461 -21.24 5.10 -5.55
C TYR A 461 -22.26 6.22 -5.75
N ASP A 462 -22.74 6.77 -4.63
CA ASP A 462 -23.72 7.85 -4.60
C ASP A 462 -23.32 9.04 -5.50
N SER A 463 -24.28 9.53 -6.28
CA SER A 463 -24.11 10.76 -7.04
C SER A 463 -24.11 11.99 -6.14
N ALA A 464 -23.42 13.07 -6.55
CA ALA A 464 -23.33 14.29 -5.77
C ALA A 464 -24.71 14.85 -5.35
N GLY A 465 -24.95 14.92 -4.03
CA GLY A 465 -26.20 15.41 -3.43
C GLY A 465 -27.31 14.37 -3.29
N TYR A 466 -27.05 13.11 -3.65
CA TYR A 466 -27.83 11.94 -3.25
C TYR A 466 -27.12 11.25 -2.08
N PHE A 467 -27.90 10.55 -1.27
CA PHE A 467 -27.43 9.77 -0.14
C PHE A 467 -28.21 8.47 -0.06
N SER A 468 -27.52 7.37 0.18
CA SER A 468 -28.12 6.04 0.18
C SER A 468 -29.19 5.85 1.25
N THR A 469 -30.29 5.21 0.86
CA THR A 469 -31.31 4.66 1.76
C THR A 469 -31.23 3.15 1.85
N THR A 470 -30.48 2.49 0.97
CA THR A 470 -30.08 1.07 1.04
C THR A 470 -28.58 0.93 1.28
N PRO A 471 -28.07 -0.22 1.75
CA PRO A 471 -26.63 -0.45 1.82
C PRO A 471 -25.98 -0.37 0.43
N ASN A 472 -24.93 0.46 0.30
CA ASN A 472 -24.17 0.60 -0.94
C ASN A 472 -23.40 -0.64 -1.32
N ASP A 473 -22.98 -1.44 -0.33
CA ASP A 473 -22.27 -2.68 -0.54
C ASP A 473 -23.20 -3.88 -0.33
N THR A 474 -23.21 -4.83 -1.25
CA THR A 474 -23.94 -6.09 -1.13
C THR A 474 -23.16 -7.23 -1.77
N VAL A 475 -22.98 -8.33 -1.04
CA VAL A 475 -22.38 -9.56 -1.58
C VAL A 475 -23.43 -10.36 -2.36
N ILE A 476 -23.08 -10.77 -3.58
CA ILE A 476 -23.91 -11.58 -4.49
C ILE A 476 -23.08 -12.78 -4.97
N THR A 477 -23.66 -13.98 -4.86
CA THR A 477 -23.06 -15.21 -5.39
C THR A 477 -23.81 -15.67 -6.64
N MET A 478 -23.10 -15.74 -7.76
CA MET A 478 -23.56 -16.28 -9.04
C MET A 478 -23.26 -17.78 -9.10
N ALA A 479 -24.23 -18.60 -8.67
CA ALA A 479 -24.04 -20.04 -8.46
C ALA A 479 -24.15 -20.90 -9.74
N ALA A 480 -24.68 -20.37 -10.84
CA ALA A 480 -24.86 -21.10 -12.09
C ALA A 480 -24.63 -20.19 -13.32
N ILE A 481 -24.10 -20.76 -14.40
CA ILE A 481 -23.87 -20.06 -15.68
C ILE A 481 -25.16 -19.45 -16.21
N GLY A 482 -25.07 -18.28 -16.85
CA GLY A 482 -26.23 -17.60 -17.44
C GLY A 482 -27.24 -17.05 -16.41
N THR A 483 -26.95 -17.07 -15.11
CA THR A 483 -27.90 -16.61 -14.09
C THR A 483 -28.02 -15.10 -14.10
N THR A 484 -29.25 -14.59 -13.99
CA THR A 484 -29.51 -13.16 -13.76
C THR A 484 -29.97 -12.94 -12.32
N ILE A 485 -29.29 -12.04 -11.60
CA ILE A 485 -29.71 -11.58 -10.27
C ILE A 485 -30.04 -10.10 -10.35
N THR A 486 -31.19 -9.71 -9.81
CA THR A 486 -31.60 -8.31 -9.71
C THR A 486 -31.31 -7.76 -8.32
N LYS A 487 -30.56 -6.66 -8.26
CA LYS A 487 -30.28 -5.90 -7.04
C LYS A 487 -30.59 -4.44 -7.30
N ASN A 488 -31.47 -3.84 -6.49
CA ASN A 488 -31.77 -2.42 -6.61
C ASN A 488 -31.12 -1.64 -5.48
N PHE A 489 -30.81 -0.37 -5.76
CA PHE A 489 -30.30 0.57 -4.77
C PHE A 489 -31.23 1.79 -4.66
N GLY A 490 -31.56 2.15 -3.43
CA GLY A 490 -32.35 3.32 -3.09
C GLY A 490 -31.46 4.45 -2.63
N ASP A 491 -31.68 5.62 -3.22
CA ASP A 491 -30.96 6.87 -2.96
C ASP A 491 -31.97 7.97 -2.66
N THR A 492 -31.62 8.96 -1.84
CA THR A 492 -32.51 10.10 -1.61
C THR A 492 -31.80 11.42 -1.76
N LYS A 493 -32.42 12.36 -2.49
CA LYS A 493 -31.87 13.70 -2.66
C LYS A 493 -32.16 14.55 -1.43
N LEU A 494 -31.12 14.81 -0.63
CA LEU A 494 -31.20 15.67 0.55
C LEU A 494 -30.17 16.81 0.48
N PRO A 495 -30.40 17.92 1.20
CA PRO A 495 -29.36 18.93 1.39
C PRO A 495 -28.15 18.30 2.08
N GLY A 496 -26.93 18.70 1.70
CA GLY A 496 -25.71 18.21 2.31
C GLY A 496 -25.34 18.96 3.59
N GLY A 497 -24.68 18.27 4.50
CA GLY A 497 -23.89 18.82 5.59
C GLY A 497 -22.54 18.08 5.67
N PHE A 498 -21.67 18.50 6.58
CA PHE A 498 -20.36 17.87 6.78
C PHE A 498 -20.17 17.42 8.21
N ILE A 499 -19.51 16.28 8.40
CA ILE A 499 -18.98 15.83 9.69
C ILE A 499 -17.46 15.83 9.59
N LYS A 500 -16.81 16.57 10.50
CA LYS A 500 -15.36 16.50 10.67
C LYS A 500 -15.06 15.62 11.89
N ILE A 501 -14.36 14.52 11.67
CA ILE A 501 -13.91 13.59 12.69
C ILE A 501 -12.42 13.81 12.91
N THR A 502 -11.98 13.79 14.17
CA THR A 502 -10.57 13.91 14.55
C THR A 502 -10.25 12.81 15.56
N VAL A 503 -9.20 12.04 15.30
CA VAL A 503 -8.75 10.95 16.18
C VAL A 503 -7.37 11.29 16.76
N TRP A 504 -7.20 11.20 18.08
CA TRP A 504 -5.93 11.48 18.77
C TRP A 504 -5.56 10.40 19.77
N ALA A 505 -4.27 10.34 20.13
CA ALA A 505 -3.77 9.44 21.15
C ALA A 505 -3.97 10.02 22.57
N ASP A 506 -5.03 9.62 23.27
CA ASP A 506 -5.32 9.95 24.68
C ASP A 506 -4.40 9.13 25.61
N THR A 507 -3.12 9.50 25.59
CA THR A 507 -2.03 8.73 26.19
C THR A 507 -2.15 8.68 27.71
N ASN A 508 -2.66 9.76 28.31
CA ASN A 508 -2.83 9.87 29.76
C ASN A 508 -4.25 9.53 30.24
N LYS A 509 -5.16 9.17 29.32
CA LYS A 509 -6.56 8.76 29.57
C LYS A 509 -7.37 9.79 30.33
N ASN A 510 -7.07 11.07 30.15
CA ASN A 510 -7.77 12.16 30.83
C ASN A 510 -8.93 12.73 30.00
N PHE A 511 -9.22 12.13 28.83
CA PHE A 511 -10.30 12.49 27.92
C PHE A 511 -10.18 13.90 27.31
N LEU A 512 -8.99 14.50 27.41
CA LEU A 512 -8.67 15.84 26.95
C LEU A 512 -7.44 15.79 26.08
N GLN A 513 -7.57 16.17 24.81
CA GLN A 513 -6.42 16.30 23.92
C GLN A 513 -5.44 17.35 24.45
N ASN A 514 -4.28 16.94 24.96
CA ASN A 514 -3.25 17.82 25.50
C ASN A 514 -2.16 18.18 24.47
N ALA A 515 -1.42 19.26 24.75
CA ALA A 515 -0.24 19.62 23.97
C ALA A 515 0.83 18.52 24.13
N GLY A 516 1.05 17.74 23.07
CA GLY A 516 1.97 16.59 23.08
C GLY A 516 1.31 15.25 22.74
N GLU A 517 -0.02 15.19 22.69
CA GLU A 517 -0.77 14.01 22.25
C GLU A 517 -0.94 14.02 20.72
N PRO A 518 -0.33 13.06 20.00
CA PRO A 518 -0.35 13.05 18.54
C PRO A 518 -1.74 12.70 17.98
N LEU A 519 -1.99 13.14 16.75
CA LEU A 519 -3.15 12.76 15.96
C LEU A 519 -2.88 11.42 15.25
N ILE A 520 -3.93 10.63 15.01
CA ILE A 520 -3.79 9.25 14.52
C ILE A 520 -4.28 9.14 13.07
N PRO A 521 -3.39 8.91 12.10
CA PRO A 521 -3.76 8.72 10.70
C PRO A 521 -4.28 7.30 10.43
N ASN A 522 -4.95 7.11 9.29
CA ASN A 522 -5.44 5.83 8.77
C ASN A 522 -6.48 5.10 9.66
N VAL A 523 -7.18 5.83 10.53
CA VAL A 523 -8.32 5.30 11.30
C VAL A 523 -9.56 5.36 10.43
N LYS A 524 -10.30 4.24 10.33
CA LYS A 524 -11.50 4.15 9.49
C LYS A 524 -12.70 4.69 10.25
N CYS A 525 -13.42 5.63 9.65
CA CYS A 525 -14.62 6.21 10.24
C CYS A 525 -15.83 6.01 9.31
N TYR A 526 -16.98 5.74 9.90
CA TYR A 526 -18.26 5.58 9.21
C TYR A 526 -19.31 6.48 9.84
N VAL A 527 -20.27 6.88 9.01
CA VAL A 527 -21.50 7.54 9.43
C VAL A 527 -22.65 6.67 8.94
N THR A 528 -23.62 6.40 9.81
CA THR A 528 -24.83 5.62 9.52
C THR A 528 -26.08 6.43 9.87
N ARG A 529 -27.25 6.05 9.38
CA ARG A 529 -28.53 6.68 9.79
C ARG A 529 -29.07 6.23 11.15
N GLY A 530 -28.37 5.32 11.85
CA GLY A 530 -28.78 4.73 13.13
C GLY A 530 -30.04 3.85 13.04
N GLY A 531 -30.15 2.84 13.92
CA GLY A 531 -31.31 1.92 14.00
C GLY A 531 -30.90 0.45 13.96
N ALA A 532 -31.86 -0.47 13.75
CA ALA A 532 -31.62 -1.92 13.82
C ALA A 532 -30.73 -2.51 12.69
N GLN A 533 -30.33 -1.71 11.70
CA GLN A 533 -29.56 -2.14 10.51
C GLN A 533 -28.39 -1.21 10.15
N ASP A 534 -28.12 -0.15 10.93
CA ASP A 534 -26.96 0.78 10.76
C ASP A 534 -26.50 1.03 9.31
N ILE A 535 -27.43 1.51 8.46
CA ILE A 535 -27.16 1.72 7.03
C ILE A 535 -26.06 2.77 6.87
N PRO A 536 -24.89 2.43 6.27
CA PRO A 536 -23.80 3.37 6.03
C PRO A 536 -24.21 4.45 5.03
N VAL A 537 -23.86 5.71 5.31
CA VAL A 537 -24.11 6.86 4.41
C VAL A 537 -22.84 7.60 4.01
N ALA A 538 -21.77 7.47 4.77
CA ALA A 538 -20.46 8.01 4.43
C ALA A 538 -19.38 7.25 5.19
N ASN A 539 -18.19 7.14 4.59
CA ASN A 539 -17.02 6.59 5.26
C ASN A 539 -15.74 7.22 4.73
N GLY A 540 -14.66 7.10 5.49
CA GLY A 540 -13.34 7.54 5.07
C GLY A 540 -12.26 7.22 6.10
N LEU A 541 -11.01 7.36 5.68
CA LEU A 541 -9.84 7.19 6.54
C LEU A 541 -9.36 8.56 7.04
N THR A 542 -8.85 8.63 8.26
CA THR A 542 -8.16 9.83 8.74
C THR A 542 -6.87 10.10 7.96
N ASP A 543 -6.64 11.37 7.62
CA ASP A 543 -5.45 11.83 6.90
C ASP A 543 -4.19 11.83 7.78
N ALA A 544 -3.06 12.30 7.25
CA ALA A 544 -1.81 12.45 7.99
C ALA A 544 -1.93 13.34 9.25
N ASN A 545 -2.99 14.14 9.35
CA ASN A 545 -3.31 14.97 10.50
C ASN A 545 -4.36 14.32 11.42
N GLY A 546 -4.65 13.03 11.27
CA GLY A 546 -5.66 12.30 12.03
C GLY A 546 -7.07 12.85 11.90
N GLN A 547 -7.40 13.44 10.74
CA GLN A 547 -8.70 14.05 10.48
C GLN A 547 -9.37 13.46 9.24
N VAL A 548 -10.69 13.33 9.26
CA VAL A 548 -11.49 13.01 8.08
C VAL A 548 -12.71 13.94 8.00
N LEU A 549 -13.04 14.38 6.79
CA LEU A 549 -14.22 15.21 6.51
C LEU A 549 -15.18 14.41 5.61
N LEU A 550 -16.35 14.09 6.15
CA LEU A 550 -17.37 13.29 5.48
C LEU A 550 -18.59 14.14 5.15
N GLN A 551 -19.08 14.05 3.92
CA GLN A 551 -20.35 14.67 3.51
C GLN A 551 -21.51 13.75 3.89
N VAL A 552 -22.56 14.30 4.48
CA VAL A 552 -23.69 13.52 5.05
C VAL A 552 -25.03 14.22 4.78
N PRO A 553 -26.17 13.50 4.85
CA PRO A 553 -27.48 14.12 4.68
C PRO A 553 -27.81 15.05 5.85
N ALA A 554 -28.11 16.31 5.54
CA ALA A 554 -28.50 17.30 6.53
C ALA A 554 -29.91 17.06 7.08
N ASP A 555 -30.17 17.58 8.28
CA ASP A 555 -31.43 17.52 9.02
C ASP A 555 -31.93 16.08 9.27
N THR A 556 -31.02 15.10 9.22
CA THR A 556 -31.27 13.70 9.56
C THR A 556 -30.57 13.30 10.86
N VAL A 557 -31.10 12.26 11.50
CA VAL A 557 -30.47 11.65 12.67
C VAL A 557 -29.43 10.65 12.18
N LEU A 558 -28.19 10.82 12.63
CA LEU A 558 -27.03 10.05 12.24
C LEU A 558 -26.33 9.45 13.45
N SER A 559 -25.59 8.39 13.20
CA SER A 559 -24.64 7.77 14.12
C SER A 559 -23.26 7.82 13.51
N ILE A 560 -22.25 8.18 14.28
CA ILE A 560 -20.85 8.25 13.85
C ILE A 560 -20.10 7.14 14.57
N ILE A 561 -19.33 6.36 13.82
CA ILE A 561 -18.58 5.22 14.32
C ILE A 561 -17.13 5.39 13.87
N GLU A 562 -16.18 5.30 14.79
CA GLU A 562 -14.82 4.97 14.43
C GLU A 562 -14.60 3.46 14.57
N VAL A 563 -13.76 2.94 13.68
CA VAL A 563 -13.23 1.61 13.80
C VAL A 563 -11.80 1.77 14.27
N ASP A 564 -11.63 1.50 15.57
CA ASP A 564 -10.34 1.45 16.24
C ASP A 564 -9.40 0.53 15.44
N LEU A 565 -8.12 0.92 15.33
CA LEU A 565 -7.07 0.02 14.83
C LEU A 565 -6.92 -1.17 15.80
N ASP A 566 -6.46 -2.33 15.32
CA ASP A 566 -6.39 -3.57 16.10
C ASP A 566 -5.51 -3.46 17.38
N SER A 567 -4.65 -2.44 17.49
CA SER A 567 -3.89 -2.10 18.71
C SER A 567 -4.42 -0.90 19.48
N MET A 568 -5.61 -0.40 19.20
CA MET A 568 -6.16 0.79 19.83
C MET A 568 -7.55 0.53 20.39
N TYR A 569 -7.92 1.24 21.45
CA TYR A 569 -9.30 1.31 21.90
C TYR A 569 -9.65 2.75 22.20
N SER A 570 -10.87 3.14 21.83
CA SER A 570 -11.40 4.45 22.14
C SER A 570 -11.55 4.64 23.64
N THR A 571 -10.83 5.59 24.20
CA THR A 571 -11.00 6.06 25.57
C THR A 571 -12.24 6.95 25.70
N CYS A 572 -12.54 7.74 24.67
CA CYS A 572 -13.67 8.68 24.70
C CYS A 572 -14.16 9.08 23.30
N ALA A 573 -15.43 9.49 23.25
CA ALA A 573 -16.03 10.18 22.10
C ALA A 573 -16.60 11.53 22.54
N ILE A 574 -16.22 12.59 21.84
CA ILE A 574 -16.50 13.98 22.20
C ILE A 574 -17.31 14.65 21.08
N ARG A 575 -18.43 15.28 21.48
CA ARG A 575 -19.28 16.10 20.61
C ARG A 575 -18.83 17.56 20.70
N LEU A 576 -18.27 18.12 19.62
CA LEU A 576 -17.87 19.54 19.57
C LEU A 576 -18.94 20.45 18.95
N GLY A 577 -19.86 19.88 18.15
CA GLY A 577 -20.92 20.66 17.50
C GLY A 577 -20.40 21.56 16.39
N TYR A 578 -20.95 22.78 16.25
CA TYR A 578 -20.70 23.67 15.12
C TYR A 578 -19.61 24.73 15.35
N THR A 579 -19.18 24.97 16.60
CA THR A 579 -18.22 26.03 16.94
C THR A 579 -16.81 25.45 17.07
N ALA A 580 -15.81 26.09 16.45
CA ALA A 580 -14.41 25.76 16.66
C ALA A 580 -13.90 26.45 17.93
N GLY A 581 -13.45 25.69 18.93
CA GLY A 581 -12.66 26.24 20.04
C GLY A 581 -13.28 26.21 21.43
N LEU A 582 -14.28 25.37 21.69
CA LEU A 582 -14.72 25.09 23.06
C LEU A 582 -14.67 23.57 23.29
N ASP A 583 -13.63 23.08 23.96
CA ASP A 583 -13.64 21.79 24.69
C ASP A 583 -14.59 21.89 25.91
N SER A 584 -15.76 22.51 25.72
CA SER A 584 -16.70 22.85 26.79
C SER A 584 -17.82 21.83 26.83
N ALA A 585 -17.59 20.84 27.69
CA ALA A 585 -18.58 20.26 28.60
C ALA A 585 -19.91 19.77 28.01
N ASN A 586 -19.87 19.01 26.91
CA ASN A 586 -20.87 17.97 26.64
C ASN A 586 -20.13 16.63 26.45
N TYR A 587 -19.41 16.21 27.50
CA TYR A 587 -18.93 14.83 27.62
C TYR A 587 -20.15 13.95 27.79
N ASP A 588 -20.46 13.11 26.81
CA ASP A 588 -21.41 12.01 26.96
C ASP A 588 -20.73 10.90 27.80
N THR A 589 -20.56 11.24 29.08
CA THR A 589 -20.07 10.50 30.26
C THR A 589 -19.31 9.18 30.02
N LEU A 590 -18.00 9.23 30.27
CA LEU A 590 -17.21 8.30 31.13
C LEU A 590 -17.25 6.79 30.79
N LYS A 591 -17.37 6.40 29.51
CA LYS A 591 -17.13 5.01 29.08
C LYS A 591 -16.36 4.98 27.74
N PRO A 592 -15.50 3.97 27.52
CA PRO A 592 -14.92 3.67 26.21
C PRO A 592 -16.04 3.58 25.17
N ARG A 593 -16.01 4.46 24.16
CA ARG A 593 -17.04 4.55 23.12
C ARG A 593 -16.40 4.93 21.79
N SER A 594 -16.49 4.05 20.82
CA SER A 594 -16.15 4.29 19.40
C SER A 594 -17.34 4.80 18.60
N ARG A 595 -18.47 5.11 19.27
CA ARG A 595 -19.76 5.41 18.61
C ARG A 595 -20.50 6.56 19.28
N LEU A 596 -21.02 7.46 18.46
CA LEU A 596 -21.88 8.57 18.83
C LEU A 596 -23.21 8.48 18.08
N ASP A 597 -24.28 8.22 18.81
CA ASP A 597 -25.64 8.19 18.25
C ASP A 597 -26.37 9.53 18.42
N SER A 598 -27.43 9.69 17.63
CA SER A 598 -28.36 10.83 17.69
C SER A 598 -27.69 12.17 17.39
N ILE A 599 -26.89 12.22 16.32
CA ILE A 599 -26.26 13.43 15.80
C ILE A 599 -27.13 14.01 14.69
N ILE A 600 -27.44 15.30 14.75
CA ILE A 600 -28.19 16.01 13.71
C ILE A 600 -27.25 17.06 13.09
N VAL A 601 -27.01 16.92 11.79
CA VAL A 601 -26.13 17.82 11.02
C VAL A 601 -26.99 18.82 10.25
N LEU A 602 -26.78 20.12 10.46
CA LEU A 602 -27.49 21.19 9.77
C LEU A 602 -26.96 21.34 8.35
N ARG A 603 -27.84 21.83 7.47
CA ARG A 603 -27.51 22.13 6.08
C ARG A 603 -26.30 23.08 5.97
N ASP A 604 -25.42 22.80 5.01
CA ASP A 604 -24.25 23.61 4.65
C ASP A 604 -23.34 23.93 5.86
N SER A 605 -23.38 23.08 6.90
CA SER A 605 -22.67 23.27 8.16
C SER A 605 -21.74 22.10 8.44
N THR A 606 -20.65 22.34 9.19
CA THR A 606 -19.72 21.29 9.64
C THR A 606 -19.94 20.98 11.11
N TYR A 607 -20.49 19.80 11.40
CA TYR A 607 -20.54 19.24 12.74
C TYR A 607 -19.20 18.58 13.06
N ARG A 608 -18.63 18.86 14.23
CA ARG A 608 -17.30 18.37 14.63
C ARG A 608 -17.42 17.34 15.75
N VAL A 609 -16.68 16.25 15.61
CA VAL A 609 -16.52 15.23 16.64
C VAL A 609 -15.07 14.82 16.78
N LYS A 610 -14.79 14.24 17.93
CA LYS A 610 -13.44 13.93 18.38
C LYS A 610 -13.47 12.56 19.06
N PHE A 611 -12.55 11.67 18.71
CA PHE A 611 -12.34 10.42 19.42
C PHE A 611 -10.92 10.31 19.96
N GLY A 612 -10.80 9.96 21.23
CA GLY A 612 -9.52 9.72 21.88
C GLY A 612 -9.27 8.23 21.94
N ASP A 613 -8.10 7.80 21.50
CA ASP A 613 -7.70 6.40 21.47
C ASP A 613 -6.45 6.18 22.32
N VAL A 614 -6.31 4.99 22.88
CA VAL A 614 -5.08 4.56 23.53
C VAL A 614 -4.73 3.16 23.08
N THR A 615 -3.45 2.82 23.15
CA THR A 615 -2.96 1.50 22.77
C THR A 615 -3.62 0.39 23.60
N GLY A 616 -4.34 -0.52 22.94
CA GLY A 616 -5.06 -1.69 23.45
C GLY A 616 -4.22 -2.95 23.63
N PHE A 617 -2.92 -2.79 23.88
CA PHE A 617 -2.05 -3.89 24.28
C PHE A 617 -1.58 -3.72 25.72
N VAL A 618 -1.36 -4.84 26.42
CA VAL A 618 -0.69 -4.88 27.71
C VAL A 618 0.71 -5.44 27.51
N THR A 619 1.71 -4.76 28.06
CA THR A 619 3.10 -5.23 28.05
C THR A 619 3.53 -5.69 29.44
N LEU A 620 4.06 -6.90 29.51
CA LEU A 620 4.72 -7.44 30.70
C LEU A 620 6.23 -7.48 30.42
N ASN A 621 6.96 -6.47 30.88
CA ASN A 621 8.41 -6.43 30.72
C ASN A 621 9.07 -7.37 31.72
N LEU A 622 9.99 -8.21 31.24
CA LEU A 622 10.76 -9.12 32.08
C LEU A 622 12.02 -8.45 32.62
N GLY A 623 12.66 -9.10 33.59
CA GLY A 623 13.92 -8.68 34.18
C GLY A 623 15.09 -8.68 33.19
N THR A 624 16.26 -8.24 33.65
CA THR A 624 17.44 -8.01 32.80
C THR A 624 18.16 -9.28 32.32
N THR A 625 17.82 -10.45 32.85
CA THR A 625 18.41 -11.75 32.48
C THR A 625 17.40 -12.71 31.84
N GLU A 626 16.13 -12.31 31.77
CA GLU A 626 14.99 -13.15 31.41
C GLU A 626 14.68 -12.97 29.92
N ARG A 627 15.14 -13.92 29.10
CA ARG A 627 14.83 -13.97 27.66
C ARG A 627 13.75 -15.03 27.42
N VAL A 628 12.72 -14.66 26.67
CA VAL A 628 11.62 -15.56 26.30
C VAL A 628 12.15 -16.72 25.45
N LEU A 629 11.78 -17.95 25.80
CA LEU A 629 12.08 -19.16 25.04
C LEU A 629 10.82 -19.91 24.63
N SER A 630 9.82 -19.96 25.50
CA SER A 630 8.56 -20.68 25.28
C SER A 630 7.40 -20.00 25.99
N LEU A 631 6.19 -20.14 25.43
CA LEU A 631 4.97 -19.50 25.94
C LEU A 631 3.77 -20.40 25.63
N ILE A 632 2.93 -20.63 26.63
CA ILE A 632 1.65 -21.33 26.48
C ILE A 632 0.58 -20.65 27.35
N THR A 633 -0.69 -20.96 27.07
CA THR A 633 -1.84 -20.40 27.79
C THR A 633 -2.80 -21.51 28.27
N PRO A 634 -2.37 -22.32 29.27
CA PRO A 634 -3.19 -23.39 29.81
C PRO A 634 -4.25 -22.83 30.76
N ASN A 635 -5.24 -23.64 31.11
CA ASN A 635 -6.13 -23.35 32.25
C ASN A 635 -5.61 -24.14 33.46
N LEU A 636 -5.09 -23.46 34.48
CA LEU A 636 -4.52 -24.09 35.67
C LEU A 636 -5.57 -24.43 36.73
N GLY A 637 -6.85 -24.11 36.47
CA GLY A 637 -8.04 -24.55 37.18
C GLY A 637 -8.06 -24.17 38.66
N GLU A 638 -7.59 -22.96 38.94
CA GLU A 638 -7.67 -22.30 40.22
C GLU A 638 -9.13 -22.10 40.66
N THR A 639 -9.50 -22.38 41.90
CA THR A 639 -10.89 -22.14 42.33
C THR A 639 -11.22 -20.64 42.47
N VAL A 640 -10.19 -19.79 42.59
CA VAL A 640 -10.25 -18.33 42.77
C VAL A 640 -8.98 -17.66 42.25
N ASP A 641 -9.11 -16.53 41.54
CA ASP A 641 -7.97 -15.74 41.03
C ASP A 641 -7.57 -14.54 41.90
N PRO A 642 -6.26 -14.38 42.20
CA PRO A 642 -5.25 -15.44 42.25
C PRO A 642 -5.52 -16.42 43.41
N PRO A 643 -4.93 -17.63 43.42
CA PRO A 643 -5.15 -18.63 44.46
C PRO A 643 -4.98 -18.06 45.88
N GLY A 644 -6.05 -18.13 46.70
CA GLY A 644 -6.08 -17.58 48.07
C GLY A 644 -6.76 -16.21 48.20
N SER A 645 -7.19 -15.60 47.10
CA SER A 645 -8.10 -14.45 47.08
C SER A 645 -9.52 -14.87 47.51
N ASN A 646 -10.28 -13.93 48.08
CA ASN A 646 -11.68 -14.08 48.48
C ASN A 646 -12.64 -13.38 47.50
N ASP A 647 -12.12 -12.85 46.39
CA ASP A 647 -12.79 -11.86 45.53
C ASP A 647 -13.10 -12.36 44.10
N ASN A 648 -12.92 -13.64 43.77
CA ASN A 648 -13.27 -14.18 42.44
C ASN A 648 -14.02 -15.53 42.51
N SER A 649 -14.92 -15.77 41.55
CA SER A 649 -15.69 -17.02 41.42
C SER A 649 -15.54 -17.65 40.01
N TYR A 650 -14.48 -17.28 39.28
CA TYR A 650 -14.32 -17.53 37.83
C TYR A 650 -12.99 -18.20 37.43
N GLY A 651 -12.35 -19.00 38.28
CA GLY A 651 -11.04 -19.61 37.93
C GLY A 651 -11.15 -20.89 37.07
N ASN A 652 -11.70 -20.72 35.87
CA ASN A 652 -11.70 -21.77 34.86
C ASN A 652 -11.52 -21.12 33.49
N ASP A 653 -10.44 -20.37 33.37
CA ASP A 653 -10.08 -19.56 32.23
C ASP A 653 -8.60 -19.78 31.84
N PRO A 654 -8.18 -19.32 30.65
CA PRO A 654 -6.78 -19.47 30.24
C PRO A 654 -5.84 -18.53 30.99
N ASP A 655 -4.76 -19.07 31.52
CA ASP A 655 -3.66 -18.39 32.20
C ASP A 655 -2.48 -18.13 31.27
N LEU A 656 -1.42 -17.52 31.81
CA LEU A 656 -0.18 -17.23 31.09
C LEU A 656 0.99 -17.94 31.75
N VAL A 657 1.65 -18.84 31.01
CA VAL A 657 2.85 -19.56 31.47
C VAL A 657 4.01 -19.34 30.51
N LEU A 658 5.12 -18.82 31.04
CA LEU A 658 6.30 -18.43 30.30
C LEU A 658 7.54 -19.22 30.75
N GLY A 659 8.28 -19.74 29.78
CA GLY A 659 9.63 -20.29 29.97
C GLY A 659 10.71 -19.34 29.48
N THR A 660 11.74 -19.15 30.29
CA THR A 660 12.89 -18.29 29.97
C THR A 660 14.22 -19.00 30.08
N VAL A 661 15.28 -18.31 29.66
CA VAL A 661 16.67 -18.66 29.98
C VAL A 661 16.86 -18.69 31.50
N SER A 662 17.68 -19.61 32.00
CA SER A 662 18.03 -19.70 33.42
C SER A 662 18.90 -18.50 33.84
N GLY A 663 18.28 -17.57 34.57
CA GLY A 663 18.84 -16.24 34.87
C GLY A 663 19.17 -15.98 36.35
N GLY A 664 19.02 -16.98 37.23
CA GLY A 664 19.55 -16.96 38.60
C GLY A 664 18.56 -17.28 39.74
N THR A 665 17.29 -16.83 39.69
CA THR A 665 16.32 -17.07 40.78
C THR A 665 15.04 -17.79 40.35
N SER A 666 14.64 -17.66 39.09
CA SER A 666 13.50 -18.35 38.48
C SER A 666 13.64 -18.32 36.96
N ASN A 667 12.96 -19.23 36.28
CA ASN A 667 12.90 -19.26 34.82
C ASN A 667 11.59 -19.84 34.26
N LEU A 668 10.69 -20.33 35.13
CA LEU A 668 9.28 -20.56 34.84
C LEU A 668 8.46 -19.49 35.55
N TYR A 669 7.63 -18.77 34.80
CA TYR A 669 6.77 -17.70 35.31
C TYR A 669 5.31 -17.98 34.97
N VAL A 670 4.43 -17.78 35.95
CA VAL A 670 2.98 -17.98 35.82
C VAL A 670 2.25 -16.73 36.26
N TRP A 671 1.27 -16.29 35.46
CA TRP A 671 0.30 -15.28 35.82
C TRP A 671 -1.10 -15.83 35.67
N TYR A 672 -1.91 -15.67 36.72
CA TYR A 672 -3.32 -16.08 36.69
C TYR A 672 -4.17 -14.99 36.06
N ASN A 673 -5.15 -15.40 35.25
CA ASN A 673 -6.08 -14.49 34.61
C ASN A 673 -7.07 -13.90 35.62
N ARG A 674 -7.03 -12.58 35.81
CA ARG A 674 -7.90 -11.88 36.77
C ARG A 674 -9.15 -11.28 36.12
N TYR A 675 -9.58 -11.78 34.97
CA TYR A 675 -10.77 -11.29 34.32
C TYR A 675 -12.01 -11.53 35.21
N LYS A 676 -12.85 -10.50 35.37
CA LYS A 676 -14.07 -10.57 36.19
C LYS A 676 -15.33 -10.30 35.38
N SER A 677 -15.26 -9.31 34.48
CA SER A 677 -16.37 -8.91 33.60
C SER A 677 -15.84 -8.04 32.48
N ALA A 678 -16.70 -7.69 31.52
CA ALA A 678 -16.34 -6.81 30.41
C ALA A 678 -15.85 -5.40 30.86
N THR A 679 -16.02 -5.01 32.13
CA THR A 679 -15.51 -3.75 32.68
C THR A 679 -14.14 -3.89 33.37
N THR A 680 -13.55 -5.09 33.43
CA THR A 680 -12.20 -5.28 33.96
C THR A 680 -11.20 -4.52 33.10
N SER A 681 -10.37 -3.69 33.73
CA SER A 681 -9.31 -2.95 33.03
C SER A 681 -8.26 -3.91 32.50
N PHE A 682 -7.79 -3.71 31.26
CA PHE A 682 -6.77 -4.55 30.65
C PHE A 682 -5.51 -4.69 31.52
N ASN A 683 -5.04 -3.59 32.11
CA ASN A 683 -3.86 -3.59 32.99
C ASN A 683 -4.08 -4.33 34.32
N SER A 684 -5.32 -4.67 34.66
CA SER A 684 -5.66 -5.41 35.88
C SER A 684 -5.84 -6.91 35.65
N ILE A 685 -5.93 -7.36 34.40
CA ILE A 685 -5.97 -8.78 34.04
C ILE A 685 -4.64 -9.43 34.43
N PHE A 686 -3.53 -8.80 34.01
CA PHE A 686 -2.17 -9.17 34.37
C PHE A 686 -1.43 -7.96 34.95
N PRO A 687 -1.35 -7.81 36.29
CA PRO A 687 -0.78 -6.63 36.92
C PRO A 687 0.74 -6.58 36.80
N SER A 688 1.27 -5.39 36.52
CA SER A 688 2.71 -5.08 36.60
C SER A 688 3.08 -4.55 38.00
N GLY A 689 4.28 -4.86 38.50
CA GLY A 689 4.78 -4.33 39.76
C GLY A 689 5.28 -2.88 39.67
N GLY A 690 5.70 -2.34 40.82
CA GLY A 690 6.36 -1.04 40.89
C GLY A 690 7.66 -1.04 40.07
N GLY A 691 7.83 -0.05 39.19
CA GLY A 691 9.01 0.06 38.30
C GLY A 691 8.81 -0.49 36.88
N GLY A 692 7.59 -0.91 36.50
CA GLY A 692 7.26 -1.29 35.12
C GLY A 692 7.70 -2.70 34.71
N VAL A 693 8.11 -3.52 35.70
CA VAL A 693 8.48 -4.94 35.54
C VAL A 693 7.28 -5.81 35.93
N ALA A 694 7.03 -6.88 35.17
CA ALA A 694 5.96 -7.82 35.46
C ALA A 694 6.21 -8.56 36.78
N VAL A 695 5.16 -8.70 37.61
CA VAL A 695 5.25 -9.49 38.85
C VAL A 695 4.49 -10.80 38.61
N PRO A 696 5.19 -11.94 38.45
CA PRO A 696 4.54 -13.23 38.31
C PRO A 696 3.80 -13.59 39.60
N ASP A 697 2.66 -14.25 39.47
CA ASP A 697 1.93 -14.82 40.61
C ASP A 697 2.68 -16.00 41.21
N ARG A 698 3.41 -16.72 40.35
CA ARG A 698 4.29 -17.82 40.73
C ARG A 698 5.53 -17.84 39.84
N SER A 699 6.69 -18.04 40.47
CA SER A 699 7.97 -18.15 39.77
C SER A 699 8.80 -19.28 40.36
N ILE A 700 9.42 -20.10 39.50
CA ILE A 700 10.19 -21.27 39.93
C ILE A 700 11.45 -21.36 39.06
N ASP A 701 12.55 -21.84 39.64
CA ASP A 701 13.75 -22.21 38.89
C ASP A 701 13.77 -23.71 38.59
N LEU A 702 13.75 -24.05 37.31
CA LEU A 702 13.90 -25.41 36.81
C LEU A 702 15.37 -25.80 36.61
N GLY A 703 16.32 -24.89 36.83
CA GLY A 703 17.76 -25.13 36.84
C GLY A 703 18.42 -25.24 35.46
N ASN A 704 17.65 -25.06 34.38
CA ASN A 704 18.17 -24.90 33.02
C ASN A 704 17.13 -24.23 32.10
N ASP A 705 17.57 -23.72 30.95
CA ASP A 705 16.76 -23.02 29.94
C ASP A 705 15.48 -23.80 29.58
N ILE A 706 14.31 -23.14 29.62
CA ILE A 706 13.02 -23.79 29.31
C ILE A 706 12.66 -23.57 27.84
N CYS A 707 13.16 -24.46 26.99
CA CYS A 707 13.05 -24.36 25.53
C CYS A 707 11.65 -24.74 25.00
N ALA A 708 10.91 -25.61 25.69
CA ALA A 708 9.57 -26.02 25.31
C ALA A 708 8.68 -26.19 26.54
N ILE A 709 7.39 -25.86 26.41
CA ILE A 709 6.38 -26.10 27.45
C ILE A 709 5.13 -26.63 26.75
N THR A 710 4.50 -27.62 27.36
CA THR A 710 3.16 -28.09 27.00
C THR A 710 2.33 -28.30 28.27
N ALA A 711 1.01 -28.35 28.11
CA ALA A 711 0.09 -28.57 29.20
C ALA A 711 -1.08 -29.46 28.78
N ALA A 712 -1.49 -30.35 29.67
CA ALA A 712 -2.66 -31.20 29.51
C ALA A 712 -3.15 -31.67 30.88
N ASN A 713 -4.37 -32.15 30.99
CA ASN A 713 -4.83 -32.78 32.23
C ASN A 713 -4.27 -34.21 32.31
N PHE A 714 -3.18 -34.42 33.04
CA PHE A 714 -2.58 -35.74 33.25
C PHE A 714 -3.22 -36.50 34.43
N ASN A 715 -4.24 -35.91 35.07
CA ASN A 715 -4.88 -36.44 36.27
C ASN A 715 -6.43 -36.61 36.21
N PRO A 716 -7.05 -37.01 35.07
CA PRO A 716 -8.46 -36.73 34.71
C PRO A 716 -9.59 -37.37 35.55
N ASN A 717 -9.30 -38.04 36.67
CA ASN A 717 -10.22 -38.97 37.36
C ASN A 717 -10.58 -38.59 38.82
N VAL A 718 -10.29 -37.38 39.29
CA VAL A 718 -10.91 -36.85 40.52
C VAL A 718 -12.17 -36.10 40.13
N SER A 719 -13.32 -36.47 40.72
CA SER A 719 -14.65 -35.93 40.40
C SER A 719 -14.85 -34.44 40.72
N SER A 720 -13.77 -33.74 41.07
CA SER A 720 -13.67 -32.31 41.38
C SER A 720 -12.69 -31.56 40.46
N ASP A 721 -12.00 -32.22 39.53
CA ASP A 721 -11.09 -31.55 38.59
C ASP A 721 -11.91 -30.84 37.52
N TYR A 722 -11.91 -29.51 37.58
CA TYR A 722 -12.57 -28.62 36.63
C TYR A 722 -11.86 -28.55 35.26
N GLY A 723 -11.07 -29.57 34.88
CA GLY A 723 -10.24 -29.51 33.67
C GLY A 723 -8.90 -28.79 33.87
N THR A 724 -8.37 -28.84 35.10
CA THR A 724 -7.03 -28.37 35.48
C THR A 724 -5.96 -28.95 34.54
N SER A 725 -5.13 -28.07 33.99
CA SER A 725 -3.99 -28.47 33.16
C SER A 725 -2.73 -28.58 34.01
N ASP A 726 -2.02 -29.68 33.84
CA ASP A 726 -0.70 -29.92 34.39
C ASP A 726 0.38 -29.43 33.41
N LEU A 727 1.58 -29.11 33.90
CA LEU A 727 2.66 -28.58 33.07
C LEU A 727 3.75 -29.62 32.81
N VAL A 728 4.25 -29.67 31.58
CA VAL A 728 5.48 -30.37 31.19
C VAL A 728 6.43 -29.38 30.53
N CYS A 729 7.64 -29.29 31.07
CA CYS A 729 8.70 -28.39 30.63
C CYS A 729 9.85 -29.20 30.03
N GLY A 730 10.14 -28.95 28.76
CA GLY A 730 11.34 -29.38 28.07
C GLY A 730 12.48 -28.39 28.34
N LEU A 731 13.57 -28.91 28.87
CA LEU A 731 14.75 -28.13 29.23
C LEU A 731 15.84 -28.25 28.17
N GLY A 732 16.71 -27.25 28.13
CA GLY A 732 18.01 -27.36 27.48
C GLY A 732 18.83 -28.51 28.08
N LYS A 733 19.81 -28.95 27.31
CA LYS A 733 20.76 -30.02 27.61
C LYS A 733 21.31 -29.91 29.03
N ASN A 734 21.03 -30.92 29.86
CA ASN A 734 21.44 -31.00 31.26
C ASN A 734 21.90 -32.44 31.60
N ALA A 735 22.95 -32.57 32.40
CA ALA A 735 23.50 -33.86 32.83
C ALA A 735 22.56 -34.72 33.72
N THR A 736 21.46 -34.17 34.23
CA THR A 736 20.57 -34.84 35.21
C THR A 736 19.18 -35.18 34.68
N SER A 737 18.47 -34.21 34.10
CA SER A 737 17.16 -34.40 33.45
C SER A 737 16.87 -33.24 32.49
N ASN A 738 16.40 -33.52 31.29
CA ASN A 738 15.98 -32.52 30.30
C ASN A 738 14.45 -32.37 30.20
N ILE A 739 13.68 -33.06 31.05
CA ILE A 739 12.22 -32.95 31.15
C ILE A 739 11.84 -32.83 32.62
N LYS A 740 11.00 -31.85 32.94
CA LYS A 740 10.36 -31.69 34.25
C LYS A 740 8.86 -31.56 34.07
N TRP A 741 8.10 -31.98 35.07
CA TRP A 741 6.65 -31.91 35.04
C TRP A 741 6.10 -31.57 36.42
N GLU A 742 4.87 -31.10 36.44
CA GLU A 742 4.18 -30.75 37.66
C GLU A 742 2.76 -31.33 37.67
N PRO A 743 2.39 -32.13 38.69
CA PRO A 743 1.00 -32.48 38.95
C PRO A 743 0.29 -31.31 39.65
N SER A 744 -0.76 -30.77 39.04
CA SER A 744 -1.79 -30.02 39.75
C SER A 744 -2.57 -31.01 40.64
N VAL A 745 -2.79 -30.68 41.91
CA VAL A 745 -3.65 -31.51 42.77
C VAL A 745 -4.59 -30.65 43.61
N ASP A 746 -5.88 -30.89 43.36
CA ASP A 746 -7.07 -30.75 44.22
C ASP A 746 -7.16 -29.51 45.10
N GLY A 747 -7.63 -28.39 44.52
CA GLY A 747 -8.59 -27.45 45.14
C GLY A 747 -8.28 -26.87 46.54
N ASN A 748 -7.07 -27.05 47.06
CA ASN A 748 -6.65 -26.56 48.37
C ASN A 748 -5.43 -25.64 48.20
N PRO A 749 -5.64 -24.31 48.17
CA PRO A 749 -4.56 -23.34 47.96
C PRO A 749 -3.47 -23.37 49.05
N ALA A 750 -3.70 -24.08 50.17
CA ALA A 750 -2.74 -24.19 51.27
C ALA A 750 -1.85 -25.45 51.25
N LYS A 751 -1.98 -26.37 50.29
CA LYS A 751 -1.22 -27.63 50.31
C LYS A 751 -0.17 -27.84 49.22
N ASN A 752 -0.17 -27.09 48.11
CA ASN A 752 0.71 -27.40 46.97
C ASN A 752 1.48 -26.19 46.44
N GLN A 753 1.99 -25.33 47.33
CA GLN A 753 3.06 -24.43 46.99
C GLN A 753 4.40 -25.18 47.09
N GLY A 754 4.86 -25.78 45.98
CA GLY A 754 6.29 -25.74 45.71
C GLY A 754 7.12 -27.02 45.74
N ASP A 755 6.74 -28.12 45.07
CA ASP A 755 7.73 -29.12 44.66
C ASP A 755 7.43 -29.63 43.24
N LEU A 756 8.09 -29.06 42.22
CA LEU A 756 8.21 -29.75 40.93
C LEU A 756 8.99 -31.05 41.17
N THR A 757 8.31 -32.19 41.02
CA THR A 757 8.96 -33.49 41.12
C THR A 757 9.80 -33.74 39.88
N ALA A 758 11.12 -33.88 40.04
CA ALA A 758 11.96 -34.39 38.97
C ALA A 758 11.50 -35.80 38.57
N PHE A 759 11.48 -36.11 37.28
CA PHE A 759 11.29 -37.48 36.82
C PHE A 759 12.49 -38.34 37.24
N ILE A 760 12.34 -39.18 38.26
CA ILE A 760 13.31 -40.27 38.54
C ILE A 760 12.53 -41.58 38.44
N GLY A 761 12.42 -42.09 37.22
CA GLY A 761 11.67 -43.31 36.90
C GLY A 761 12.15 -43.95 35.61
N PHE A 762 13.43 -44.33 35.54
CA PHE A 762 13.97 -45.11 34.42
C PHE A 762 13.67 -46.59 34.63
N ALA A 763 12.90 -47.18 33.73
CA ALA A 763 12.72 -48.62 33.66
C ALA A 763 12.99 -49.15 32.24
N THR A 764 14.09 -48.70 31.62
CA THR A 764 15.14 -49.56 31.02
C THR A 764 16.10 -48.75 30.15
N ALA A 765 17.32 -49.25 30.10
CA ALA A 765 18.58 -48.58 29.80
C ALA A 765 18.68 -47.87 28.44
N THR A 766 19.56 -46.86 28.43
CA THR A 766 20.20 -46.16 27.29
C THR A 766 19.51 -44.86 26.86
N GLU A 767 20.02 -43.79 27.48
CA GLU A 767 20.31 -42.39 27.04
C GLU A 767 19.67 -41.87 25.73
N VAL A 768 19.28 -40.59 25.65
CA VAL A 768 20.22 -39.46 25.60
C VAL A 768 19.87 -38.33 26.59
N LEU A 769 20.54 -38.33 27.76
CA LEU A 769 20.62 -37.24 28.75
C LEU A 769 21.35 -35.97 28.23
N ASN A 770 21.44 -35.79 26.91
CA ASN A 770 22.41 -34.87 26.30
C ASN A 770 21.89 -34.15 25.05
N THR A 771 20.57 -34.10 24.87
CA THR A 771 19.88 -33.37 23.80
C THR A 771 18.98 -32.27 24.37
N ASP A 772 18.87 -31.16 23.65
CA ASP A 772 17.94 -30.08 23.93
C ASP A 772 16.52 -30.53 23.57
N VAL A 773 15.54 -30.29 24.44
CA VAL A 773 14.13 -30.46 24.09
C VAL A 773 13.67 -29.18 23.38
N THR A 774 13.40 -29.26 22.09
CA THR A 774 13.11 -28.10 21.25
C THR A 774 11.63 -27.85 21.05
N SER A 775 10.81 -28.89 21.18
CA SER A 775 9.35 -28.82 21.02
C SER A 775 8.67 -29.90 21.86
N ALA A 776 7.46 -29.62 22.32
CA ALA A 776 6.65 -30.54 23.09
C ALA A 776 5.17 -30.27 22.82
N ASP A 777 4.36 -31.32 22.83
CA ASP A 777 2.90 -31.23 22.78
C ASP A 777 2.27 -32.36 23.60
N ALA A 778 1.08 -32.16 24.14
CA ALA A 778 0.42 -33.09 25.06
C ALA A 778 -1.07 -33.21 24.77
N ALA A 779 -1.55 -34.45 24.74
CA ALA A 779 -2.95 -34.75 24.48
C ALA A 779 -3.27 -36.21 24.85
N ILE A 780 -4.51 -36.65 24.66
CA ILE A 780 -4.88 -38.06 24.74
C ILE A 780 -4.41 -38.74 23.45
N ILE A 781 -3.30 -39.47 23.52
CA ILE A 781 -2.68 -40.10 22.35
C ILE A 781 -3.11 -41.57 22.24
N VAL A 782 -3.26 -42.25 23.38
CA VAL A 782 -3.85 -43.59 23.50
C VAL A 782 -5.33 -43.52 23.88
N ASN A 783 -6.12 -44.53 23.49
CA ASN A 783 -7.54 -44.60 23.84
C ASN A 783 -7.74 -45.14 25.27
N ASP A 784 -7.08 -44.51 26.25
CA ASP A 784 -7.09 -44.89 27.67
C ASP A 784 -7.49 -43.74 28.60
N THR A 785 -8.08 -42.68 28.04
CA THR A 785 -8.60 -41.48 28.74
C THR A 785 -7.56 -40.65 29.49
N THR A 786 -6.28 -41.07 29.48
CA THR A 786 -5.17 -40.34 30.08
C THR A 786 -4.44 -39.52 29.04
N CYS A 787 -4.04 -38.31 29.40
CA CYS A 787 -3.15 -37.53 28.54
C CYS A 787 -1.72 -38.08 28.62
N ASP A 788 -1.05 -38.03 27.47
CA ASP A 788 0.35 -38.34 27.24
C ASP A 788 1.05 -37.10 26.69
N PHE A 789 2.36 -37.18 26.48
CA PHE A 789 3.08 -36.11 25.79
C PHE A 789 4.13 -36.64 24.82
N VAL A 790 4.45 -35.80 23.84
CA VAL A 790 5.45 -36.05 22.82
C VAL A 790 6.47 -34.93 22.86
N ILE A 791 7.74 -35.27 22.68
CA ILE A 791 8.82 -34.30 22.61
C ILE A 791 9.67 -34.50 21.36
N GLY A 792 10.19 -33.39 20.85
CA GLY A 792 11.19 -33.34 19.79
C GLY A 792 12.51 -32.86 20.37
N THR A 793 13.60 -33.47 19.91
CA THR A 793 14.93 -33.17 20.42
C THR A 793 15.85 -32.60 19.34
N ASN A 794 16.95 -32.01 19.81
CA ASN A 794 18.09 -31.64 19.00
C ASN A 794 19.40 -31.94 19.74
N ASP A 795 20.41 -32.36 19.01
CA ASP A 795 21.76 -32.60 19.50
C ASP A 795 22.76 -31.58 18.94
N ASN A 796 24.04 -31.72 19.31
CA ASN A 796 25.09 -30.79 18.91
C ASN A 796 25.44 -30.84 17.41
N VAL A 797 24.83 -31.71 16.62
CA VAL A 797 25.12 -31.94 15.19
C VAL A 797 23.89 -31.66 14.31
N ASN A 798 22.85 -31.03 14.85
CA ASN A 798 21.53 -30.86 14.20
C ASN A 798 20.87 -32.21 13.86
N GLN A 799 21.02 -33.21 14.73
CA GLN A 799 20.27 -34.46 14.69
C GLN A 799 19.38 -34.56 15.92
N GLY A 800 18.27 -35.26 15.77
CA GLY A 800 17.17 -35.23 16.73
C GLY A 800 16.28 -36.43 16.51
N HIS A 801 15.44 -36.67 17.50
CA HIS A 801 14.54 -37.81 17.54
C HIS A 801 13.25 -37.42 18.24
N LEU A 802 12.20 -38.17 17.94
CA LEU A 802 10.88 -37.97 18.54
C LEU A 802 10.69 -38.98 19.68
N GLU A 803 10.24 -38.54 20.84
CA GLU A 803 9.90 -39.43 21.95
C GLU A 803 8.44 -39.30 22.35
N VAL A 804 7.80 -40.44 22.59
CA VAL A 804 6.43 -40.53 23.10
C VAL A 804 6.47 -41.06 24.53
N TRP A 805 5.88 -40.30 25.44
CA TRP A 805 5.86 -40.60 26.87
C TRP A 805 4.44 -40.87 27.33
N ARG A 806 4.20 -42.10 27.79
CA ARG A 806 2.86 -42.55 28.17
C ARG A 806 2.63 -42.43 29.67
N ASN A 807 1.42 -42.03 30.03
CA ASN A 807 0.96 -41.97 31.42
C ASN A 807 0.34 -43.29 31.87
N TYR A 808 1.05 -44.08 32.67
CA TYR A 808 0.61 -45.43 33.09
C TYR A 808 -0.24 -45.46 34.37
N ARG A 809 -1.05 -44.42 34.61
CA ARG A 809 -1.79 -44.28 35.87
C ARG A 809 -2.77 -45.44 36.11
N THR A 810 -2.67 -46.06 37.29
CA THR A 810 -3.77 -46.82 37.90
C THR A 810 -4.48 -45.93 38.94
N LYS A 811 -5.81 -45.97 38.97
CA LYS A 811 -6.73 -45.10 39.73
C LYS A 811 -6.17 -44.68 41.11
N ASN A 812 -6.06 -43.37 41.36
CA ASN A 812 -5.61 -42.71 42.63
C ASN A 812 -4.10 -42.66 42.93
N VAL A 813 -3.21 -42.87 41.95
CA VAL A 813 -1.76 -42.66 42.11
C VAL A 813 -1.31 -41.44 41.29
N THR A 814 -0.24 -40.76 41.73
CA THR A 814 0.48 -39.73 40.96
C THR A 814 0.79 -40.24 39.56
N PRO A 815 0.58 -39.44 38.48
CA PRO A 815 0.98 -39.82 37.13
C PRO A 815 2.42 -40.36 37.08
N GLN A 816 2.59 -41.51 36.43
CA GLN A 816 3.89 -42.11 36.18
C GLN A 816 4.12 -42.16 34.67
N PHE A 817 4.97 -41.26 34.18
CA PHE A 817 5.34 -41.26 32.78
C PHE A 817 6.48 -42.22 32.53
N VAL A 818 6.31 -43.04 31.50
CA VAL A 818 7.36 -43.93 31.00
C VAL A 818 7.50 -43.68 29.51
N ARG A 819 8.75 -43.59 29.04
CA ARG A 819 9.04 -43.50 27.61
C ARG A 819 8.56 -44.77 26.92
N ASP A 820 7.54 -44.63 26.09
CA ASP A 820 6.94 -45.75 25.36
C ASP A 820 7.73 -46.06 24.09
N SER A 821 7.99 -45.02 23.30
CA SER A 821 8.61 -45.14 21.98
C SER A 821 9.57 -43.98 21.75
N ALA A 822 10.71 -44.26 21.13
CA ALA A 822 11.63 -43.26 20.59
C ALA A 822 11.87 -43.58 19.12
N TYR A 823 11.72 -42.57 18.27
CA TYR A 823 11.78 -42.68 16.81
C TYR A 823 12.98 -41.89 16.30
N TYR A 824 13.98 -42.62 15.83
CA TYR A 824 15.20 -42.09 15.23
C TYR A 824 15.11 -42.14 13.71
N LYS A 825 15.97 -41.37 13.04
CA LYS A 825 16.15 -41.43 11.57
C LYS A 825 16.32 -42.86 11.04
N ALA A 826 17.07 -43.71 11.76
CA ALA A 826 17.35 -45.08 11.38
C ALA A 826 16.09 -45.97 11.32
N ASP A 827 15.03 -45.61 12.04
CA ASP A 827 13.81 -46.42 12.14
C ASP A 827 12.92 -46.31 10.88
N PHE A 828 13.20 -45.38 9.96
CA PHE A 828 12.34 -45.07 8.80
C PHE A 828 12.99 -45.32 7.42
N ALA A 829 14.02 -46.17 7.35
CA ALA A 829 14.63 -46.67 6.11
C ALA A 829 14.96 -45.59 5.04
N GLY A 830 15.33 -44.37 5.46
CA GLY A 830 15.69 -43.26 4.57
C GLY A 830 14.52 -42.40 4.07
N THR A 831 13.28 -42.67 4.50
CA THR A 831 12.09 -41.88 4.13
C THR A 831 11.98 -40.60 4.95
N VAL A 832 12.35 -40.66 6.23
CA VAL A 832 12.28 -39.54 7.18
C VAL A 832 13.69 -39.16 7.62
N ASP A 833 13.96 -37.87 7.61
CA ASP A 833 15.14 -37.23 8.17
C ASP A 833 14.69 -36.19 9.21
N PHE A 834 14.73 -36.58 10.49
CA PHE A 834 14.28 -35.68 11.56
C PHE A 834 15.19 -34.47 11.73
N GLY A 835 16.48 -34.57 11.40
CA GLY A 835 17.45 -33.50 11.67
C GLY A 835 17.20 -32.88 13.06
N GLU A 836 17.09 -31.55 13.12
CA GLU A 836 16.52 -30.84 14.27
C GLU A 836 14.98 -30.80 14.16
N ILE A 837 14.28 -31.30 15.18
CA ILE A 837 12.82 -31.15 15.26
C ILE A 837 12.51 -29.75 15.77
N ARG A 838 11.82 -28.93 14.97
CA ARG A 838 11.54 -27.52 15.30
C ARG A 838 10.18 -27.31 15.94
N THR A 839 9.20 -28.11 15.54
CA THR A 839 7.81 -27.96 15.96
C THR A 839 7.09 -29.31 15.91
N ILE A 840 6.21 -29.54 16.87
CA ILE A 840 5.33 -30.70 16.96
C ILE A 840 3.91 -30.17 17.20
N VAL A 841 2.95 -30.77 16.51
CA VAL A 841 1.52 -30.52 16.73
C VAL A 841 0.78 -31.87 16.72
N LEU A 842 -0.08 -32.08 17.71
CA LEU A 842 -0.99 -33.22 17.78
C LEU A 842 -2.36 -32.83 17.23
N ALA A 843 -2.79 -33.47 16.15
CA ALA A 843 -4.10 -33.23 15.56
C ALA A 843 -4.60 -34.46 14.81
N ASP A 844 -5.92 -34.62 14.75
CA ASP A 844 -6.60 -35.62 13.93
C ASP A 844 -6.61 -35.12 12.47
N VAL A 845 -5.58 -35.52 11.71
CA VAL A 845 -5.40 -35.18 10.29
C VAL A 845 -5.57 -36.39 9.37
N VAL A 846 -5.45 -37.61 9.91
CA VAL A 846 -5.60 -38.89 9.22
C VAL A 846 -6.54 -39.79 10.04
N ASP A 847 -7.55 -40.36 9.38
CA ASP A 847 -8.33 -41.52 9.84
C ASP A 847 -7.41 -42.73 9.98
N SER A 848 -6.87 -42.89 11.17
CA SER A 848 -5.91 -43.92 11.55
C SER A 848 -6.56 -45.32 11.66
N LEU A 849 -7.88 -45.41 11.84
CA LEU A 849 -8.62 -46.67 11.95
C LEU A 849 -9.31 -47.12 10.66
N GLY A 850 -9.40 -46.27 9.64
CA GLY A 850 -10.04 -46.57 8.36
C GLY A 850 -11.52 -46.92 8.52
N THR A 851 -12.19 -46.33 9.51
CA THR A 851 -13.55 -46.75 9.93
C THR A 851 -14.62 -46.44 8.90
N GLY A 852 -14.34 -45.59 7.89
CA GLY A 852 -15.10 -45.53 6.64
C GLY A 852 -16.59 -45.19 6.79
N THR A 853 -17.06 -44.76 7.96
CA THR A 853 -18.46 -44.37 8.17
C THR A 853 -18.68 -42.94 7.68
N GLY A 854 -18.57 -42.75 6.36
CA GLY A 854 -18.80 -41.49 5.66
C GLY A 854 -17.57 -40.57 5.57
N ALA A 855 -17.46 -39.83 4.48
CA ALA A 855 -16.49 -38.76 4.32
C ALA A 855 -16.73 -37.70 5.40
N GLY A 856 -15.93 -37.75 6.48
CA GLY A 856 -15.97 -36.79 7.58
C GLY A 856 -16.18 -37.33 9.00
N SER A 857 -16.15 -38.65 9.21
CA SER A 857 -16.11 -39.19 10.58
C SER A 857 -14.67 -39.25 11.09
N LYS A 858 -14.35 -38.36 12.03
CA LYS A 858 -13.12 -38.40 12.85
C LYS A 858 -13.07 -39.73 13.61
N ASP A 859 -11.94 -40.43 13.59
CA ASP A 859 -11.75 -41.57 14.50
C ASP A 859 -11.40 -41.11 15.93
N GLY A 860 -11.14 -39.81 16.09
CA GLY A 860 -10.82 -39.16 17.35
C GLY A 860 -9.41 -39.49 17.84
N LEU A 861 -8.59 -40.15 17.02
CA LEU A 861 -7.20 -40.45 17.32
C LEU A 861 -6.33 -39.34 16.77
N LEU A 862 -5.45 -38.81 17.61
CA LEU A 862 -4.53 -37.75 17.20
C LEU A 862 -3.30 -38.35 16.50
N ASP A 863 -2.88 -37.68 15.43
CA ASP A 863 -1.64 -37.96 14.73
C ASP A 863 -0.53 -37.00 15.19
N ILE A 864 0.72 -37.38 14.92
CA ILE A 864 1.88 -36.53 15.23
C ILE A 864 2.34 -35.84 13.96
N ILE A 865 2.28 -34.52 13.95
CA ILE A 865 2.76 -33.67 12.86
C ILE A 865 4.06 -33.02 13.29
N VAL A 866 5.12 -33.18 12.49
CA VAL A 866 6.47 -32.76 12.83
C VAL A 866 7.02 -31.88 11.71
N GLY A 867 7.51 -30.70 12.08
CA GLY A 867 8.30 -29.83 11.20
C GLY A 867 9.78 -29.95 11.53
N THR A 868 10.60 -30.27 10.52
CA THR A 868 12.03 -30.55 10.72
C THR A 868 12.93 -29.55 9.99
N LYS A 869 14.17 -29.48 10.48
CA LYS A 869 15.32 -28.87 9.81
C LYS A 869 16.38 -29.95 9.62
N THR A 870 16.51 -30.45 8.40
CA THR A 870 17.43 -31.54 8.06
C THR A 870 18.89 -31.10 8.07
N SER A 871 19.80 -32.06 8.26
CA SER A 871 21.24 -31.80 8.18
C SER A 871 21.63 -31.24 6.81
N GLY A 872 22.21 -30.05 6.78
CA GLY A 872 22.65 -29.39 5.56
C GLY A 872 23.81 -28.44 5.84
N THR A 873 24.43 -27.90 4.80
CA THR A 873 25.42 -26.85 4.95
C THR A 873 24.76 -25.49 4.75
N TRP A 874 25.08 -24.56 5.65
CA TRP A 874 24.71 -23.17 5.46
C TRP A 874 25.18 -22.67 4.08
N PRO A 875 24.39 -21.85 3.36
CA PRO A 875 23.10 -21.26 3.76
C PRO A 875 21.86 -22.13 3.42
N ASN A 876 22.05 -23.33 2.88
CA ASN A 876 20.98 -24.14 2.27
C ASN A 876 20.48 -25.27 3.18
N TYR A 877 19.94 -24.92 4.34
CA TYR A 877 19.23 -25.88 5.18
C TYR A 877 17.87 -26.24 4.54
N SER A 878 17.52 -27.53 4.55
CA SER A 878 16.22 -28.02 4.10
C SER A 878 15.41 -28.56 5.28
N GLY A 879 14.17 -28.95 5.05
CA GLY A 879 13.28 -29.49 6.07
C GLY A 879 12.34 -30.54 5.50
N GLN A 880 11.58 -31.17 6.39
CA GLN A 880 10.50 -32.08 6.03
C GLN A 880 9.28 -31.81 6.90
N LEU A 881 8.11 -31.92 6.28
CA LEU A 881 6.84 -32.11 6.99
C LEU A 881 6.62 -33.61 7.12
N VAL A 882 6.60 -34.12 8.34
CA VAL A 882 6.41 -35.55 8.64
C VAL A 882 5.12 -35.71 9.43
N ILE A 883 4.22 -36.54 8.92
CA ILE A 883 2.96 -36.90 9.58
C ILE A 883 3.03 -38.37 9.92
N LEU A 884 2.98 -38.66 11.20
CA LEU A 884 2.95 -40.00 11.73
C LEU A 884 1.53 -40.32 12.17
N ARG A 885 0.89 -41.22 11.43
CA ARG A 885 -0.42 -41.73 11.80
C ARG A 885 -0.29 -42.89 12.78
N ARG A 886 -1.37 -43.18 13.47
CA ARG A 886 -1.42 -44.29 14.42
C ARG A 886 -1.72 -45.62 13.73
N ALA A 887 -0.96 -46.68 14.00
CA ALA A 887 -1.18 -48.00 13.37
C ALA A 887 -2.24 -48.88 14.07
N GLY A 888 -3.33 -48.29 14.58
CA GLY A 888 -4.39 -48.98 15.33
C GLY A 888 -4.40 -48.67 16.84
N GLN A 889 -5.41 -49.14 17.57
CA GLN A 889 -5.76 -48.66 18.93
C GLN A 889 -4.71 -48.87 20.05
N GLN A 890 -3.70 -49.73 19.87
CA GLN A 890 -2.59 -49.94 20.81
C GLN A 890 -1.21 -50.06 20.12
N LYS A 891 -1.11 -49.67 18.83
CA LYS A 891 0.14 -49.85 18.06
C LYS A 891 0.95 -48.55 17.99
N ARG A 892 2.23 -48.70 17.63
CA ARG A 892 3.19 -47.61 17.38
C ARG A 892 2.76 -46.72 16.21
N PHE A 893 3.32 -45.52 16.18
CA PHE A 893 3.18 -44.58 15.08
C PHE A 893 3.93 -45.06 13.85
N VAL A 894 3.35 -44.84 12.68
CA VAL A 894 3.93 -45.14 11.38
C VAL A 894 3.86 -43.90 10.51
N VAL A 895 4.84 -43.74 9.62
CA VAL A 895 4.82 -42.63 8.67
C VAL A 895 3.62 -42.80 7.74
N ASP A 896 2.80 -41.77 7.68
CA ASP A 896 1.76 -41.65 6.68
C ASP A 896 2.27 -40.81 5.50
N THR A 897 2.64 -39.58 5.81
CA THR A 897 3.04 -38.59 4.82
C THR A 897 4.39 -37.98 5.22
N CYS A 898 5.32 -37.90 4.28
CA CYS A 898 6.60 -37.23 4.46
C CYS A 898 6.89 -36.39 3.21
N VAL A 899 6.92 -35.07 3.36
CA VAL A 899 7.11 -34.12 2.25
C VAL A 899 8.36 -33.29 2.52
N ALA A 900 9.32 -33.36 1.61
CA ALA A 900 10.51 -32.51 1.66
C ALA A 900 10.17 -31.08 1.22
N THR A 901 10.69 -30.09 1.95
CA THR A 901 10.53 -28.68 1.62
C THR A 901 11.72 -28.22 0.80
N ALA A 902 11.51 -27.89 -0.48
CA ALA A 902 12.57 -27.53 -1.41
C ALA A 902 13.34 -26.28 -0.95
N GLY A 903 14.55 -26.48 -0.40
CA GLY A 903 15.46 -25.40 0.00
C GLY A 903 15.02 -24.55 1.20
N ALA A 904 13.98 -24.94 1.92
CA ALA A 904 13.46 -24.23 3.09
C ALA A 904 13.31 -25.21 4.26
N TYR A 905 13.29 -24.74 5.51
CA TYR A 905 12.93 -25.58 6.66
C TYR A 905 11.76 -25.00 7.45
N ILE A 906 11.07 -25.88 8.17
CA ILE A 906 9.85 -25.54 8.90
C ILE A 906 10.22 -25.11 10.31
N ASN A 907 9.77 -23.93 10.72
CA ASN A 907 9.98 -23.42 12.08
C ASN A 907 8.75 -23.60 12.96
N ALA A 908 7.56 -23.48 12.39
CA ALA A 908 6.31 -23.49 13.14
C ALA A 908 5.17 -24.09 12.31
N ILE A 909 4.29 -24.81 12.98
CA ILE A 909 3.06 -25.37 12.43
C ILE A 909 1.92 -25.01 13.39
N ALA A 910 0.78 -24.64 12.83
CA ALA A 910 -0.48 -24.55 13.54
C ALA A 910 -1.57 -25.28 12.75
N THR A 911 -2.57 -25.81 13.45
CA THR A 911 -3.73 -26.43 12.80
C THR A 911 -4.93 -25.50 12.88
N TYR A 912 -5.81 -25.54 11.87
CA TYR A 912 -7.08 -24.83 11.88
C TYR A 912 -8.19 -25.70 11.30
N ASN A 913 -9.44 -25.25 11.46
CA ASN A 913 -10.61 -25.96 10.95
C ASN A 913 -11.11 -25.24 9.68
N HIS A 914 -11.03 -25.89 8.51
CA HIS A 914 -11.73 -25.43 7.31
C HIS A 914 -12.64 -26.51 6.69
N GLY A 915 -12.83 -27.66 7.35
CA GLY A 915 -13.82 -28.64 6.93
C GLY A 915 -13.94 -29.83 7.89
N ASN A 916 -14.05 -31.02 7.30
CA ASN A 916 -14.14 -32.27 8.06
C ASN A 916 -12.80 -32.69 8.68
N TYR A 917 -11.70 -32.38 8.00
CA TYR A 917 -10.33 -32.65 8.44
C TYR A 917 -9.66 -31.36 8.94
N LYS A 918 -8.59 -31.51 9.72
CA LYS A 918 -7.75 -30.40 10.16
C LYS A 918 -6.78 -30.00 9.06
N ASP A 919 -6.62 -28.70 8.86
CA ASP A 919 -5.72 -28.07 7.90
C ASP A 919 -4.50 -27.50 8.59
N LEU A 920 -3.44 -27.18 7.83
CA LEU A 920 -2.15 -26.75 8.38
C LEU A 920 -1.76 -25.35 7.90
N ALA A 921 -1.32 -24.51 8.83
CA ALA A 921 -0.61 -23.27 8.56
C ALA A 921 0.86 -23.47 8.93
N ILE A 922 1.77 -23.26 7.97
CA ILE A 922 3.19 -23.60 8.11
C ILE A 922 4.06 -22.36 7.90
N GLY A 923 4.90 -22.07 8.88
CA GLY A 923 5.92 -21.02 8.85
C GLY A 923 7.30 -21.57 8.44
N PHE A 924 7.90 -20.94 7.44
CA PHE A 924 9.19 -21.35 6.87
C PHE A 924 10.29 -20.31 7.11
N ARG A 925 11.52 -20.82 7.17
CA ARG A 925 12.70 -20.05 6.76
C ARG A 925 13.11 -20.46 5.34
N LEU A 926 13.28 -19.47 4.47
CA LEU A 926 13.74 -19.63 3.09
C LEU A 926 15.27 -19.57 3.00
N PRO A 927 15.88 -20.10 1.92
CA PRO A 927 17.32 -20.01 1.74
C PRO A 927 17.71 -18.57 1.42
N GLY A 928 18.80 -18.12 2.05
CA GLY A 928 19.27 -16.75 1.94
C GLY A 928 20.70 -16.66 1.43
N ALA A 929 21.11 -15.47 0.99
CA ALA A 929 22.48 -15.24 0.51
C ALA A 929 23.51 -15.23 1.65
N THR A 930 23.09 -14.88 2.86
CA THR A 930 23.93 -14.78 4.07
C THR A 930 23.18 -15.30 5.32
N SER A 931 23.84 -15.28 6.49
CA SER A 931 23.35 -15.86 7.75
C SER A 931 22.40 -14.93 8.45
N THR A 932 22.48 -13.66 8.05
CA THR A 932 21.62 -12.55 8.44
C THR A 932 20.50 -12.35 7.42
N ASP A 933 20.44 -13.17 6.38
CA ASP A 933 19.28 -13.23 5.50
C ASP A 933 18.23 -14.10 6.17
N TYR A 934 17.21 -13.42 6.69
CA TYR A 934 16.09 -14.01 7.39
C TYR A 934 14.88 -14.05 6.45
N ALA A 935 15.01 -14.39 5.17
CA ALA A 935 13.84 -14.57 4.32
C ALA A 935 12.92 -15.68 4.87
N GLY A 936 11.60 -15.45 4.86
CA GLY A 936 10.61 -16.41 5.33
C GLY A 936 9.38 -16.47 4.45
N ALA A 937 8.53 -17.45 4.71
CA ALA A 937 7.25 -17.59 4.05
C ALA A 937 6.23 -18.21 5.00
N LEU A 938 4.95 -17.97 4.72
CA LEU A 938 3.82 -18.64 5.35
C LEU A 938 3.02 -19.36 4.25
N SER A 939 2.71 -20.64 4.46
CA SER A 939 1.84 -21.41 3.56
C SER A 939 0.64 -21.98 4.30
N LEU A 940 -0.50 -22.04 3.60
CA LEU A 940 -1.68 -22.81 3.99
C LEU A 940 -1.73 -24.10 3.19
N LEU A 941 -1.95 -25.21 3.90
CA LEU A 941 -2.09 -26.54 3.34
C LEU A 941 -3.47 -27.09 3.74
N HIS A 942 -4.31 -27.33 2.74
CA HIS A 942 -5.64 -27.92 2.88
C HIS A 942 -5.52 -29.45 2.83
N ASN A 943 -6.09 -30.12 3.81
CA ASN A 943 -6.24 -31.57 3.86
C ASN A 943 -7.43 -32.05 3.01
N ASN A 944 -7.18 -32.35 1.74
CA ASN A 944 -8.21 -32.68 0.76
C ASN A 944 -8.86 -34.06 1.01
N ALA A 945 -8.11 -34.99 1.58
CA ALA A 945 -8.57 -36.33 1.91
C ALA A 945 -7.54 -37.04 2.79
N ASN A 946 -7.89 -37.27 4.06
CA ASN A 946 -7.24 -38.26 4.91
C ASN A 946 -5.69 -38.20 4.91
N GLY A 947 -5.10 -37.03 5.19
CA GLY A 947 -3.65 -36.84 5.25
C GLY A 947 -3.01 -36.38 3.94
N THR A 948 -3.80 -36.20 2.87
CA THR A 948 -3.31 -35.65 1.60
C THR A 948 -3.46 -34.14 1.59
N PHE A 949 -2.34 -33.42 1.66
CA PHE A 949 -2.31 -31.95 1.72
C PHE A 949 -2.04 -31.30 0.36
N THR A 950 -2.79 -30.25 0.03
CA THR A 950 -2.52 -29.36 -1.10
C THR A 950 -2.25 -27.95 -0.59
N GLN A 951 -1.19 -27.31 -1.08
CA GLN A 951 -0.88 -25.93 -0.72
C GLN A 951 -1.87 -24.99 -1.43
N THR A 952 -2.75 -24.35 -0.69
CA THR A 952 -3.78 -23.44 -1.20
C THR A 952 -3.29 -22.01 -1.31
N ALA A 953 -2.45 -21.58 -0.37
CA ALA A 953 -1.84 -20.25 -0.39
C ALA A 953 -0.39 -20.31 0.08
N LYS A 954 0.43 -19.40 -0.44
CA LYS A 954 1.80 -19.15 0.04
C LYS A 954 2.16 -17.69 -0.16
N VAL A 955 2.57 -17.04 0.92
CA VAL A 955 3.00 -15.63 0.93
C VAL A 955 4.45 -15.54 1.40
N ALA A 956 5.25 -14.72 0.71
CA ALA A 956 6.60 -14.38 1.14
C ALA A 956 6.52 -13.35 2.27
N ILE A 957 7.29 -13.56 3.34
CA ILE A 957 7.33 -12.68 4.49
C ILE A 957 8.73 -12.09 4.61
N ALA A 958 8.79 -10.78 4.82
CA ALA A 958 10.04 -10.07 5.12
C ALA A 958 10.47 -10.40 6.56
N GLY A 959 11.21 -11.50 6.72
CA GLY A 959 11.65 -12.08 7.98
C GLY A 959 11.29 -13.57 8.11
N GLU A 960 12.06 -14.34 8.88
CA GLU A 960 11.83 -15.77 9.05
C GLU A 960 10.65 -15.95 9.99
N VAL A 961 9.73 -16.86 9.64
CA VAL A 961 8.58 -17.14 10.49
C VAL A 961 9.04 -18.05 11.62
N THR A 962 8.95 -17.60 12.86
CA THR A 962 9.44 -18.32 14.05
C THR A 962 8.32 -19.03 14.81
N SER A 963 7.10 -18.50 14.75
CA SER A 963 5.93 -19.03 15.44
C SER A 963 4.67 -18.74 14.61
N VAL A 964 3.68 -19.64 14.68
CA VAL A 964 2.39 -19.49 14.01
C VAL A 964 1.30 -19.90 14.99
N ALA A 965 0.19 -19.18 14.99
CA ALA A 965 -1.05 -19.52 15.68
C ALA A 965 -2.23 -19.24 14.75
N THR A 966 -3.35 -19.91 14.98
CA THR A 966 -4.59 -19.66 14.24
C THR A 966 -5.73 -19.41 15.22
N GLY A 967 -6.65 -18.53 14.86
CA GLY A 967 -7.75 -18.14 15.73
C GLY A 967 -8.75 -17.26 14.99
N ARG A 968 -9.94 -17.06 15.55
CA ARG A 968 -10.93 -16.15 14.97
C ARG A 968 -10.64 -14.76 15.51
N ILE A 969 -10.00 -13.92 14.71
CA ILE A 969 -9.54 -12.60 15.14
C ILE A 969 -10.53 -11.53 14.68
N ASP A 970 -11.14 -11.67 13.51
CA ASP A 970 -12.18 -10.74 13.09
C ASP A 970 -13.61 -11.32 13.23
N ILE A 971 -14.60 -10.65 12.61
CA ILE A 971 -16.04 -10.92 12.76
C ILE A 971 -16.54 -11.98 11.77
N ASP A 972 -15.71 -12.44 10.83
CA ASP A 972 -16.17 -13.26 9.70
C ASP A 972 -16.31 -14.76 10.00
N ASN A 973 -15.95 -15.18 11.23
CA ASN A 973 -16.02 -16.56 11.73
C ASN A 973 -15.07 -17.54 11.00
N ILE A 974 -14.13 -17.03 10.20
CA ILE A 974 -13.05 -17.75 9.54
C ILE A 974 -11.83 -17.78 10.47
N PRO A 975 -11.03 -18.87 10.51
CA PRO A 975 -9.77 -18.86 11.23
C PRO A 975 -8.73 -17.99 10.52
N ASP A 976 -8.27 -16.95 11.19
CA ASP A 976 -7.16 -16.11 10.79
C ASP A 976 -5.82 -16.70 11.21
N VAL A 977 -4.74 -16.21 10.61
CA VAL A 977 -3.38 -16.66 10.94
C VAL A 977 -2.58 -15.53 11.57
N VAL A 978 -1.99 -15.79 12.73
CA VAL A 978 -1.00 -14.90 13.34
C VAL A 978 0.36 -15.57 13.24
N CYS A 979 1.37 -14.82 12.83
CA CYS A 979 2.74 -15.31 12.85
C CYS A 979 3.69 -14.33 13.53
N GLY A 980 4.65 -14.90 14.25
CA GLY A 980 5.82 -14.24 14.77
C GLY A 980 6.92 -14.25 13.73
N VAL A 981 7.56 -13.10 13.53
CA VAL A 981 8.59 -12.92 12.51
C VAL A 981 9.88 -12.41 13.15
N LYS A 982 11.01 -12.92 12.66
CA LYS A 982 12.34 -12.40 12.96
C LYS A 982 12.96 -11.79 11.70
N THR A 983 13.33 -10.53 11.79
CA THR A 983 13.95 -9.76 10.68
C THR A 983 15.44 -9.51 10.92
N GLY A 984 15.91 -9.67 12.15
CA GLY A 984 17.30 -9.47 12.55
C GLY A 984 17.59 -10.14 13.89
N LEU A 985 18.81 -9.95 14.41
CA LEU A 985 19.11 -10.34 15.78
C LEU A 985 18.25 -9.50 16.74
N ASN A 986 17.44 -10.16 17.57
CA ASN A 986 16.53 -9.51 18.54
C ASN A 986 15.60 -8.47 17.92
N THR A 987 15.35 -8.56 16.61
CA THR A 987 14.48 -7.66 15.85
C THR A 987 13.50 -8.48 15.04
N GLY A 988 12.24 -8.05 15.01
CA GLY A 988 11.14 -8.78 14.42
C GLY A 988 9.84 -7.99 14.42
N LYS A 989 8.73 -8.70 14.22
CA LYS A 989 7.37 -8.14 14.24
C LYS A 989 6.33 -9.25 14.39
N THR A 990 5.15 -8.87 14.85
CA THR A 990 3.96 -9.73 14.82
C THR A 990 3.19 -9.40 13.55
N LEU A 991 2.70 -10.39 12.82
CA LEU A 991 1.84 -10.18 11.65
C LEU A 991 0.55 -10.99 11.78
N VAL A 992 -0.57 -10.35 11.50
CA VAL A 992 -1.90 -10.95 11.42
C VAL A 992 -2.34 -10.97 9.96
N PHE A 993 -2.76 -12.14 9.49
CA PHE A 993 -3.32 -12.36 8.16
C PHE A 993 -4.79 -12.73 8.31
N TYR A 994 -5.65 -11.79 7.93
CA TYR A 994 -7.09 -11.99 7.89
C TYR A 994 -7.47 -12.84 6.68
N GLN A 995 -8.11 -13.99 6.92
CA GLN A 995 -8.51 -14.90 5.85
C GLN A 995 -9.90 -14.53 5.34
N SER A 996 -9.99 -13.90 4.18
CA SER A 996 -11.28 -13.62 3.53
C SER A 996 -11.15 -13.75 2.01
N PRO A 997 -11.65 -14.83 1.38
CA PRO A 997 -12.36 -16.01 1.93
C PRO A 997 -11.43 -17.03 2.66
N THR A 998 -11.96 -18.18 3.10
CA THR A 998 -11.15 -19.28 3.67
C THR A 998 -10.05 -19.73 2.70
N ASP A 999 -8.91 -20.18 3.23
CA ASP A 999 -7.71 -20.59 2.48
C ASP A 999 -7.02 -19.48 1.66
N TYR A 1000 -7.46 -18.23 1.79
CA TYR A 1000 -6.80 -17.08 1.19
C TYR A 1000 -5.79 -16.46 2.16
N LEU A 1001 -4.57 -16.19 1.68
CA LEU A 1001 -3.62 -15.33 2.38
C LEU A 1001 -3.42 -14.02 1.60
N PRO A 1002 -3.65 -12.85 2.21
CA PRO A 1002 -3.32 -11.58 1.58
C PRO A 1002 -1.81 -11.46 1.36
N SER A 1003 -1.42 -10.65 0.38
CA SER A 1003 -0.01 -10.45 -0.02
C SER A 1003 0.86 -9.81 1.08
N SER A 1004 0.24 -9.26 2.12
CA SER A 1004 0.91 -8.66 3.29
C SER A 1004 0.07 -8.85 4.54
N GLY A 1005 0.73 -9.12 5.68
CA GLY A 1005 0.10 -9.16 6.99
C GLY A 1005 0.11 -7.80 7.69
N ASN A 1006 -0.84 -7.60 8.60
CA ASN A 1006 -0.97 -6.38 9.41
C ASN A 1006 -0.19 -6.55 10.72
N ASP A 1007 0.63 -5.56 11.08
CA ASP A 1007 1.22 -5.53 12.42
C ASP A 1007 0.21 -4.94 13.39
N PRO A 1008 -0.32 -5.73 14.35
CA PRO A 1008 -1.33 -5.24 15.26
C PRO A 1008 -0.80 -4.02 16.01
N SER A 1009 0.48 -3.98 16.41
CA SER A 1009 1.09 -2.89 17.19
C SER A 1009 1.27 -1.57 16.44
N GLY A 1010 1.02 -1.52 15.13
CA GLY A 1010 1.30 -0.34 14.31
C GLY A 1010 2.79 0.03 14.26
N GLY A 1011 3.69 -0.93 14.51
CA GLY A 1011 5.13 -0.73 14.58
C GLY A 1011 5.67 -0.31 15.95
N ALA A 1012 4.84 -0.28 17.01
CA ALA A 1012 5.29 0.02 18.36
C ALA A 1012 6.23 -1.06 18.94
N PHE A 1013 6.14 -2.29 18.44
CA PHE A 1013 6.96 -3.42 18.87
C PHE A 1013 7.75 -4.03 17.71
N GLY A 1014 9.07 -3.95 17.81
CA GLY A 1014 10.00 -4.46 16.80
C GLY A 1014 10.92 -5.58 17.29
N GLY A 1015 10.59 -6.27 18.38
CA GLY A 1015 11.42 -7.37 18.90
C GLY A 1015 11.28 -8.66 18.10
N GLU A 1016 12.27 -9.53 18.21
CA GLU A 1016 12.20 -10.91 17.67
C GLU A 1016 11.09 -11.68 18.40
N VAL A 1017 10.06 -12.05 17.66
CA VAL A 1017 8.96 -12.84 18.22
C VAL A 1017 9.39 -14.30 18.34
N ILE A 1018 9.27 -14.88 19.53
CA ILE A 1018 9.65 -16.26 19.82
C ILE A 1018 8.43 -17.18 19.80
N ALA A 1019 7.33 -16.73 20.40
CA ALA A 1019 6.11 -17.52 20.51
C ALA A 1019 4.88 -16.63 20.34
N VAL A 1020 3.89 -17.12 19.59
CA VAL A 1020 2.58 -16.50 19.42
C VAL A 1020 1.51 -17.51 19.82
N ARG A 1021 0.47 -17.06 20.54
CA ARG A 1021 -0.73 -17.85 20.84
C ARG A 1021 -1.98 -17.00 20.61
N THR A 1022 -3.04 -17.66 20.17
CA THR A 1022 -4.40 -17.14 20.10
C THR A 1022 -5.19 -17.76 21.25
N VAL A 1023 -5.83 -16.93 22.07
CA VAL A 1023 -6.47 -17.37 23.31
C VAL A 1023 -7.62 -16.46 23.67
N ALA A 1024 -8.68 -16.98 24.28
CA ALA A 1024 -9.77 -16.15 24.78
C ALA A 1024 -9.54 -15.82 26.26
N PHE A 1025 -8.66 -14.86 26.57
CA PHE A 1025 -8.49 -14.38 27.95
C PHE A 1025 -9.77 -13.72 28.47
N ARG A 1026 -10.55 -13.13 27.56
CA ARG A 1026 -11.89 -12.64 27.85
C ARG A 1026 -12.91 -13.55 27.16
N PRO A 1027 -13.74 -14.29 27.91
CA PRO A 1027 -14.77 -15.14 27.34
C PRO A 1027 -15.85 -14.29 26.68
N VAL A 1028 -15.67 -14.04 25.38
CA VAL A 1028 -16.64 -13.41 24.50
C VAL A 1028 -16.95 -14.41 23.40
N PRO A 1029 -18.23 -14.61 23.01
CA PRO A 1029 -18.55 -15.61 22.00
C PRO A 1029 -17.83 -15.30 20.68
N GLY A 1030 -16.91 -16.19 20.29
CA GLY A 1030 -16.39 -16.28 18.92
C GLY A 1030 -15.12 -15.51 18.59
N LYS A 1031 -14.47 -14.82 19.53
CA LYS A 1031 -13.26 -14.03 19.27
C LYS A 1031 -12.08 -14.41 20.17
N THR A 1032 -10.88 -14.44 19.60
CA THR A 1032 -9.64 -14.73 20.33
C THR A 1032 -8.75 -13.50 20.43
N ASP A 1033 -8.14 -13.30 21.60
CA ASP A 1033 -7.03 -12.39 21.85
C ASP A 1033 -5.71 -12.99 21.32
N ILE A 1034 -4.69 -12.15 21.16
CA ILE A 1034 -3.36 -12.59 20.71
C ILE A 1034 -2.36 -12.31 21.84
N VAL A 1035 -1.53 -13.29 22.17
CA VAL A 1035 -0.39 -13.10 23.07
C VAL A 1035 0.92 -13.48 22.41
N VAL A 1036 1.92 -12.64 22.61
CA VAL A 1036 3.21 -12.71 21.94
C VAL A 1036 4.32 -12.61 22.98
N GLY A 1037 5.23 -13.56 22.96
CA GLY A 1037 6.49 -13.50 23.68
C GLY A 1037 7.61 -13.05 22.74
N GLU A 1038 8.27 -11.94 23.06
CA GLU A 1038 9.32 -11.38 22.22
C GLU A 1038 10.63 -11.13 22.97
N ARG A 1039 11.71 -11.08 22.20
CA ARG A 1039 13.06 -10.78 22.64
C ARG A 1039 13.56 -9.54 21.90
N PHE A 1040 14.07 -8.56 22.63
CA PHE A 1040 14.55 -7.30 22.06
C PHE A 1040 15.82 -6.82 22.75
N ASP A 1041 16.59 -5.98 22.06
CA ASP A 1041 17.77 -5.35 22.64
C ASP A 1041 17.43 -4.01 23.27
N GLN A 1042 17.85 -3.82 24.52
CA GLN A 1042 17.78 -2.53 25.20
C GLN A 1042 19.13 -2.23 25.84
N SER A 1043 19.78 -1.16 25.39
CA SER A 1043 21.10 -0.72 25.89
C SER A 1043 22.18 -1.81 25.80
N GLY A 1044 22.15 -2.62 24.73
CA GLY A 1044 23.11 -3.70 24.51
C GLY A 1044 22.86 -4.98 25.32
N VAL A 1045 21.74 -5.05 26.04
CA VAL A 1045 21.31 -6.25 26.79
C VAL A 1045 20.05 -6.81 26.13
N SER A 1046 20.08 -8.10 25.82
CA SER A 1046 18.93 -8.84 25.30
C SER A 1046 17.94 -9.12 26.42
N LYS A 1047 16.73 -8.56 26.29
CA LYS A 1047 15.63 -8.68 27.25
C LYS A 1047 14.42 -9.36 26.63
N GLY A 1048 13.55 -9.91 27.46
CA GLY A 1048 12.24 -10.42 27.05
C GLY A 1048 11.08 -9.53 27.49
N ARG A 1049 9.97 -9.61 26.77
CA ARG A 1049 8.67 -9.09 27.20
C ARG A 1049 7.54 -9.92 26.62
N ILE A 1050 6.38 -9.86 27.26
CA ILE A 1050 5.13 -10.40 26.72
C ILE A 1050 4.25 -9.22 26.29
N VAL A 1051 3.65 -9.32 25.12
CA VAL A 1051 2.67 -8.37 24.59
C VAL A 1051 1.36 -9.10 24.37
N ILE A 1052 0.29 -8.56 24.95
CA ILE A 1052 -1.06 -9.10 24.83
C ILE A 1052 -1.90 -8.09 24.05
N TYR A 1053 -2.44 -8.49 22.90
CA TYR A 1053 -3.37 -7.73 22.10
C TYR A 1053 -4.79 -8.22 22.37
N PHE A 1054 -5.60 -7.35 22.96
CA PHE A 1054 -6.97 -7.68 23.34
C PHE A 1054 -7.94 -7.35 22.21
N ASN A 1055 -8.67 -8.35 21.73
CA ASN A 1055 -9.60 -8.25 20.62
C ASN A 1055 -10.95 -7.61 21.01
N LYS A 1056 -11.54 -6.75 20.19
CA LYS A 1056 -12.79 -6.06 20.57
C LYS A 1056 -13.95 -7.04 20.74
N ASN A 1057 -14.77 -6.86 21.78
CA ASN A 1057 -16.05 -7.57 21.93
C ASN A 1057 -17.00 -7.25 20.77
#